data_AF-A0A842T1W7-F1
#
_entry.id   AF-A0A842T1W7-F1
#
_cell.length_a   1.000
_cell.length_b   1.000
_cell.length_c   1.000
_cell.angle_alpha   90.00
_cell.angle_beta   90.00
_cell.angle_gamma   90.00
#
_symmetry.space_group_name_H-M   'P 1'
#
loop_
_entity.id
_entity.type
_entity.pdbx_description
1 polymer ?
#
loop_
_entity_poly.entity_id
_entity_poly.type
_entity_poly.pdbx_seq_one_letter_code
_entity_poly.pdbx_strand_id
1 'polypeptide(L)'
;MGVTIKDLDVQEKIQWCPGCVLPDTLIHTNPDIIEIKDLEVGDKVLGFDGEYHRITEVMSHHHIGDMYKVTVKNFGTCDLTHEHPLYISRRVQKKRNNSEFPLEWVEAEHLKVGDYVAYPIPKQITDVEQVRMNYDVNDMDRKSTAIPESVAVGPEFMRLLGYYLAEGHVHKREVVLTFNIREREYVQDVESIISNLFGLKATTKERSEKNTIEIHASSSLLARAFRNLLGSDAANKKIPQFAMILPPEKQAELLKALWRGDGWISDVEASYKTISLALCNQIKLLLLRQGIIPSIHSEEPHGIHKKSYSLFVKEPDCFNRLMGIMGVASRKEGNPRSLIIKDSNYVYLPIKRIEKYQHDGTVFNLEVEDAESYVTQNATLHNCGNFGLITALKGALADLNLPRHETVLVSGIGCSSKLPHYVDTYGFEAIHGRPLPVASAVKLANASLNVIAVGGDGDGYGIGVQHFVHIMRRNYDLTYIVHNNQIYGLTTGQASPTSQKGMKTKTTPWGVIEEPFRPLVTAINGGATFVARGFAGDPAHLKGLIRQAIEHKGFSFIDVFQPCVTFNKLNTYPWFQERIYKLGDGHDKGDRWAALKKAYEGEETEYKKVPIGVFYKADKPRYEEQLPQLKDKPLAKQDIKDVDISMAYEELE
;
A
#
# COMPACT_ATOMS: atom_id res chain seq x y z
N MET A 1 4.21 29.71 15.57
CA MET A 1 4.68 29.21 14.26
C MET A 1 3.47 28.67 13.52
N GLY A 2 3.25 29.09 12.27
CA GLY A 2 2.23 28.48 11.42
C GLY A 2 2.66 27.06 11.06
N VAL A 3 1.71 26.19 10.68
CA VAL A 3 2.04 24.85 10.19
C VAL A 3 2.82 25.01 8.88
N THR A 4 4.13 24.77 8.88
CA THR A 4 4.89 24.70 7.62
C THR A 4 5.00 23.24 7.15
N ILE A 5 5.21 23.02 5.84
CA ILE A 5 5.66 21.71 5.31
C ILE A 5 6.95 21.27 6.03
N LYS A 6 7.77 22.21 6.50
CA LYS A 6 8.98 21.94 7.29
C LYS A 6 8.74 21.67 8.77
N ASP A 7 7.56 21.96 9.31
CA ASP A 7 7.14 21.43 10.62
C ASP A 7 6.37 20.11 10.47
N LEU A 8 6.25 19.64 9.22
CA LEU A 8 6.08 18.25 8.79
C LEU A 8 7.43 17.64 8.34
N ASP A 9 8.52 18.43 8.20
CA ASP A 9 9.91 17.97 8.29
C ASP A 9 10.28 17.90 9.78
N VAL A 10 9.98 16.77 10.39
CA VAL A 10 11.06 16.18 11.16
C VAL A 10 11.76 15.26 10.18
N GLN A 11 13.06 15.07 10.33
CA GLN A 11 13.80 13.95 9.74
C GLN A 11 13.29 12.58 10.28
N GLU A 12 12.02 12.49 10.66
CA GLU A 12 11.25 11.36 11.15
C GLU A 12 9.96 11.30 10.33
N LYS A 13 9.75 10.16 9.69
CA LYS A 13 8.60 9.85 8.83
C LYS A 13 7.28 10.08 9.59
N ILE A 14 6.19 10.28 8.83
CA ILE A 14 4.85 10.69 9.31
C ILE A 14 4.41 9.91 10.55
N GLN A 15 4.28 10.63 11.67
CA GLN A 15 4.07 10.14 13.05
C GLN A 15 2.80 9.31 13.33
N TRP A 16 2.00 8.93 12.34
CA TRP A 16 0.94 7.94 12.55
C TRP A 16 0.43 7.34 11.23
N CYS A 17 0.29 6.01 11.18
CA CYS A 17 -0.33 5.28 10.07
C CYS A 17 -1.17 4.10 10.60
N PRO A 18 -2.43 3.92 10.19
CA PRO A 18 -3.20 2.73 10.51
C PRO A 18 -2.79 1.56 9.61
N GLY A 19 -2.62 0.40 10.23
CA GLY A 19 -2.11 -0.79 9.58
C GLY A 19 -0.62 -0.63 9.31
N CYS A 20 0.23 -1.17 10.18
CA CYS A 20 1.68 -1.12 9.98
C CYS A 20 2.32 -2.50 10.13
N VAL A 21 3.57 -2.58 9.69
CA VAL A 21 4.45 -3.74 9.82
C VAL A 21 5.74 -3.36 10.53
N LEU A 22 6.53 -4.35 10.94
CA LEU A 22 7.82 -4.09 11.59
C LEU A 22 8.86 -3.49 10.61
N PRO A 23 9.86 -2.72 11.10
CA PRO A 23 10.85 -2.04 10.26
C PRO A 23 11.65 -2.97 9.35
N ASP A 24 11.89 -4.20 9.78
CA ASP A 24 12.63 -5.25 9.08
C ASP A 24 11.75 -6.08 8.13
N THR A 25 10.48 -5.69 7.94
CA THR A 25 9.57 -6.35 6.99
C THR A 25 10.07 -6.16 5.57
N LEU A 26 10.35 -7.27 4.90
CA LEU A 26 10.90 -7.30 3.54
C LEU A 26 9.80 -7.13 2.49
N ILE A 27 9.94 -6.10 1.64
CA ILE A 27 9.00 -5.74 0.57
C ILE A 27 9.60 -6.06 -0.79
N HIS A 28 8.82 -6.69 -1.66
CA HIS A 28 9.25 -6.99 -3.02
C HIS A 28 9.34 -5.72 -3.85
N THR A 29 10.57 -5.38 -4.24
CA THR A 29 10.86 -4.38 -5.28
C THR A 29 11.31 -5.11 -6.56
N ASN A 30 11.71 -4.36 -7.59
CA ASN A 30 12.27 -4.94 -8.80
C ASN A 30 13.67 -4.35 -9.06
N PRO A 31 14.76 -5.14 -9.01
CA PRO A 31 14.81 -6.60 -8.83
C PRO A 31 14.96 -7.07 -7.38
N ASP A 32 15.12 -6.17 -6.42
CA ASP A 32 15.56 -6.52 -5.06
C ASP A 32 14.38 -6.82 -4.10
N ILE A 33 14.73 -7.16 -2.86
CA ILE A 33 13.78 -7.20 -1.74
C ILE A 33 14.37 -6.35 -0.62
N ILE A 34 13.65 -5.33 -0.19
CA ILE A 34 14.18 -4.25 0.66
C ILE A 34 13.36 -4.20 1.94
N GLU A 35 14.02 -3.97 3.08
CA GLU A 35 13.31 -3.73 4.34
C GLU A 35 12.48 -2.45 4.22
N ILE A 36 11.24 -2.46 4.71
CA ILE A 36 10.31 -1.34 4.55
C ILE A 36 10.86 -0.02 5.11
N LYS A 37 11.73 -0.08 6.12
CA LYS A 37 12.37 1.10 6.71
C LYS A 37 13.37 1.78 5.76
N ASP A 38 13.91 1.05 4.78
CA ASP A 38 14.93 1.51 3.84
C ASP A 38 14.33 1.90 2.47
N LEU A 39 13.00 1.78 2.30
CA LEU A 39 12.30 2.25 1.11
C LEU A 39 12.14 3.76 1.09
N GLU A 40 12.17 4.32 -0.12
CA GLU A 40 12.03 5.76 -0.38
C GLU A 40 10.88 6.06 -1.34
N VAL A 41 10.40 7.31 -1.31
CA VAL A 41 9.41 7.80 -2.28
C VAL A 41 9.98 7.70 -3.68
N GLY A 42 9.24 7.02 -4.56
CA GLY A 42 9.64 6.79 -5.94
C GLY A 42 10.18 5.40 -6.24
N ASP A 43 10.53 4.61 -5.22
CA ASP A 43 10.76 3.17 -5.39
C ASP A 43 9.51 2.48 -5.92
N LYS A 44 9.70 1.31 -6.55
CA LYS A 44 8.59 0.51 -7.08
C LYS A 44 8.42 -0.79 -6.31
N VAL A 45 7.20 -1.07 -5.89
CA VAL A 45 6.83 -2.26 -5.12
C VAL A 45 5.77 -3.09 -5.84
N LEU A 46 5.80 -4.40 -5.65
CA LEU A 46 4.83 -5.32 -6.24
C LEU A 46 3.45 -5.14 -5.56
N GLY A 47 2.41 -4.87 -6.34
CA GLY A 47 1.03 -4.73 -5.88
C GLY A 47 0.23 -6.04 -5.92
N PHE A 48 -0.99 -6.01 -5.37
CA PHE A 48 -1.91 -7.17 -5.37
C PHE A 48 -2.33 -7.62 -6.78
N ASP A 49 -2.21 -6.76 -7.78
CA ASP A 49 -2.56 -7.04 -9.18
C ASP A 49 -1.46 -7.82 -9.94
N GLY A 50 -0.26 -7.91 -9.37
CA GLY A 50 0.91 -8.54 -9.95
C GLY A 50 1.83 -7.59 -10.72
N GLU A 51 1.59 -6.28 -10.68
CA GLU A 51 2.41 -5.24 -11.32
C GLU A 51 3.21 -4.43 -10.30
N TYR A 52 4.20 -3.67 -10.77
CA TYR A 52 5.07 -2.84 -9.93
C TYR A 52 4.65 -1.37 -9.97
N HIS A 53 4.30 -0.83 -8.81
CA HIS A 53 3.72 0.51 -8.62
C HIS A 53 4.63 1.40 -7.81
N ARG A 54 4.57 2.72 -8.04
CA ARG A 54 5.44 3.68 -7.35
C ARG A 54 4.96 3.95 -5.93
N ILE A 55 5.90 4.03 -5.00
CA ILE A 55 5.66 4.55 -3.66
C ILE A 55 5.47 6.06 -3.75
N THR A 56 4.32 6.55 -3.31
CA THR A 56 4.02 7.99 -3.20
C THR A 56 4.38 8.54 -1.82
N GLU A 57 4.33 7.70 -0.78
CA GLU A 57 4.63 8.10 0.59
C GLU A 57 5.20 6.92 1.42
N VAL A 58 6.13 7.23 2.32
CA VAL A 58 6.68 6.27 3.31
C VAL A 58 6.35 6.79 4.70
N MET A 59 5.60 6.00 5.47
CA MET A 59 5.10 6.39 6.79
C MET A 59 5.73 5.54 7.88
N SER A 60 5.97 6.13 9.06
CA SER A 60 6.35 5.35 10.24
C SER A 60 5.97 6.05 11.53
N HIS A 61 5.61 5.29 12.56
CA HIS A 61 5.34 5.87 13.88
C HIS A 61 5.71 4.92 15.00
N HIS A 62 5.79 5.46 16.21
CA HIS A 62 5.98 4.65 17.41
C HIS A 62 4.64 4.02 17.83
N HIS A 63 4.58 2.70 17.85
CA HIS A 63 3.40 1.91 18.22
C HIS A 63 3.63 1.24 19.57
N ILE A 64 2.67 1.45 20.48
CA ILE A 64 2.58 0.73 21.75
C ILE A 64 1.25 0.00 21.76
N GLY A 65 1.29 -1.32 21.65
CA GLY A 65 0.07 -2.13 21.70
C GLY A 65 0.22 -3.49 21.05
N ASP A 66 -0.92 -4.04 20.66
CA ASP A 66 -1.00 -5.39 20.11
C ASP A 66 -0.44 -5.45 18.69
N MET A 67 0.32 -6.52 18.43
CA MET A 67 0.72 -6.98 17.11
C MET A 67 0.31 -8.44 16.91
N TYR A 68 0.12 -8.80 15.65
CA TYR A 68 -0.33 -10.10 15.18
C TYR A 68 0.74 -10.71 14.29
N LYS A 69 1.33 -11.81 14.74
CA LYS A 69 2.23 -12.65 13.96
C LYS A 69 1.43 -13.70 13.21
N VAL A 70 1.32 -13.53 11.90
CA VAL A 70 0.57 -14.40 11.00
C VAL A 70 1.54 -15.35 10.30
N THR A 71 1.41 -16.65 10.56
CA THR A 71 2.22 -17.70 9.90
C THR A 71 1.51 -18.19 8.64
N VAL A 72 2.04 -17.84 7.47
CA VAL A 72 1.56 -18.25 6.14
C VAL A 72 2.28 -19.53 5.71
N LYS A 73 1.53 -20.57 5.30
CA LYS A 73 2.12 -21.83 4.83
C LYS A 73 3.11 -21.55 3.69
N ASN A 74 4.23 -22.27 3.69
CA ASN A 74 5.34 -22.17 2.73
C ASN A 74 6.17 -20.88 2.80
N PHE A 75 5.59 -19.73 3.14
CA PHE A 75 6.29 -18.44 3.01
C PHE A 75 6.76 -17.83 4.33
N GLY A 76 6.32 -18.32 5.49
CA GLY A 76 6.85 -17.88 6.80
C GLY A 76 5.90 -16.97 7.56
N THR A 77 6.42 -16.01 8.31
CA THR A 77 5.65 -15.15 9.21
C THR A 77 5.63 -13.70 8.75
N CYS A 78 4.51 -13.02 9.00
CA CYS A 78 4.38 -11.57 8.83
C CYS A 78 3.81 -10.97 10.11
N ASP A 79 4.43 -9.91 10.61
CA ASP A 79 4.09 -9.25 11.87
C ASP A 79 3.41 -7.90 11.58
N LEU A 80 2.19 -7.75 12.09
CA LEU A 80 1.25 -6.71 11.66
C LEU A 80 0.58 -6.05 12.86
N THR A 81 0.23 -4.77 12.77
CA THR A 81 -0.72 -4.17 13.73
C THR A 81 -2.12 -4.77 13.55
N HIS A 82 -2.97 -4.69 14.59
CA HIS A 82 -4.28 -5.35 14.62
C HIS A 82 -5.20 -5.03 13.44
N GLU A 83 -5.10 -3.79 12.95
CA GLU A 83 -5.91 -3.19 11.91
C GLU A 83 -5.31 -3.32 10.50
N HIS A 84 -4.11 -3.92 10.35
CA HIS A 84 -3.46 -4.06 9.04
C HIS A 84 -4.20 -5.08 8.16
N PRO A 85 -4.75 -4.70 6.98
CA PRO A 85 -5.49 -5.63 6.14
C PRO A 85 -4.59 -6.53 5.29
N LEU A 86 -4.88 -7.83 5.27
CA LEU A 86 -4.29 -8.80 4.34
C LEU A 86 -5.27 -9.15 3.24
N TYR A 87 -4.74 -9.37 2.03
CA TYR A 87 -5.55 -9.89 0.94
C TYR A 87 -5.73 -11.40 1.09
N ILE A 88 -6.96 -11.82 1.37
CA ILE A 88 -7.25 -13.23 1.65
C ILE A 88 -8.44 -13.75 0.84
N SER A 89 -8.58 -15.06 0.84
CA SER A 89 -9.81 -15.76 0.49
C SER A 89 -10.21 -16.72 1.61
N ARG A 90 -11.51 -16.79 1.90
CA ARG A 90 -12.05 -17.72 2.90
C ARG A 90 -12.58 -18.98 2.22
N ARG A 91 -12.43 -20.13 2.90
CA ARG A 91 -13.06 -21.38 2.45
C ARG A 91 -14.58 -21.24 2.53
N VAL A 92 -15.25 -21.46 1.39
CA VAL A 92 -16.71 -21.47 1.29
C VAL A 92 -17.25 -22.82 1.76
N GLN A 93 -16.50 -23.93 1.61
CA GLN A 93 -16.91 -25.27 2.07
C GLN A 93 -15.84 -26.00 2.90
N LYS A 94 -16.28 -26.69 3.97
CA LYS A 94 -15.41 -27.47 4.89
C LYS A 94 -14.84 -28.77 4.30
N LYS A 95 -15.46 -29.35 3.26
CA LYS A 95 -15.19 -30.75 2.82
C LYS A 95 -14.92 -30.95 1.31
N ARG A 96 -14.98 -29.91 0.47
CA ARG A 96 -14.65 -29.98 -0.95
C ARG A 96 -13.68 -28.85 -1.32
N ASN A 97 -12.86 -29.08 -2.34
CA ASN A 97 -12.02 -28.03 -2.94
C ASN A 97 -12.94 -26.83 -3.24
N ASN A 98 -12.58 -25.64 -2.75
CA ASN A 98 -13.27 -24.41 -3.15
C ASN A 98 -13.20 -24.33 -4.68
N SER A 99 -14.34 -24.22 -5.36
CA SER A 99 -14.38 -23.89 -6.79
C SER A 99 -14.26 -22.39 -7.02
N GLU A 100 -14.59 -21.59 -6.00
CA GLU A 100 -14.54 -20.13 -6.04
C GLU A 100 -13.65 -19.61 -4.91
N PHE A 101 -12.85 -18.58 -5.22
CA PHE A 101 -11.94 -17.92 -4.29
C PHE A 101 -12.30 -16.43 -4.22
N PRO A 102 -13.42 -16.08 -3.56
CA PRO A 102 -13.75 -14.67 -3.36
C PRO A 102 -12.63 -14.05 -2.54
N LEU A 103 -12.10 -12.95 -3.07
CA LEU A 103 -11.00 -12.21 -2.48
C LEU A 103 -11.55 -11.04 -1.65
N GLU A 104 -10.99 -10.84 -0.47
CA GLU A 104 -11.35 -9.75 0.42
C GLU A 104 -10.13 -9.28 1.24
N TRP A 105 -10.13 -7.99 1.58
CA TRP A 105 -9.20 -7.43 2.55
C TRP A 105 -9.74 -7.66 3.96
N VAL A 106 -8.93 -8.24 4.82
CA VAL A 106 -9.31 -8.56 6.22
C VAL A 106 -8.20 -8.13 7.16
N GLU A 107 -8.55 -7.31 8.15
CA GLU A 107 -7.66 -6.86 9.21
C GLU A 107 -7.09 -8.02 10.01
N ALA A 108 -5.84 -7.88 10.49
CA ALA A 108 -5.11 -8.94 11.15
C ALA A 108 -5.86 -9.56 12.35
N GLU A 109 -6.59 -8.76 13.13
CA GLU A 109 -7.39 -9.25 14.26
C GLU A 109 -8.60 -10.12 13.87
N HIS A 110 -9.08 -9.96 12.63
CA HIS A 110 -10.25 -10.65 12.09
C HIS A 110 -9.90 -11.90 11.26
N LEU A 111 -8.60 -12.17 11.09
CA LEU A 111 -8.11 -13.36 10.40
C LEU A 111 -8.39 -14.64 11.19
N LYS A 112 -8.58 -15.74 10.47
CA LYS A 112 -8.76 -17.06 11.06
C LYS A 112 -7.73 -18.03 10.53
N VAL A 113 -7.29 -18.95 11.40
CA VAL A 113 -6.48 -20.10 10.96
C VAL A 113 -7.27 -20.90 9.93
N GLY A 114 -6.65 -21.15 8.78
CA GLY A 114 -7.28 -21.77 7.62
C GLY A 114 -7.82 -20.82 6.55
N ASP A 115 -7.86 -19.51 6.81
CA ASP A 115 -8.00 -18.50 5.74
C ASP A 115 -6.78 -18.58 4.81
N TYR A 116 -6.93 -18.13 3.57
CA TYR A 116 -5.90 -18.23 2.54
C TYR A 116 -5.37 -16.85 2.19
N VAL A 117 -4.09 -16.59 2.41
CA VAL A 117 -3.43 -15.41 1.85
C VAL A 117 -3.35 -15.56 0.33
N ALA A 118 -3.88 -14.58 -0.39
CA ALA A 118 -3.80 -14.49 -1.84
C ALA A 118 -2.51 -13.75 -2.22
N TYR A 119 -1.49 -14.51 -2.59
CA TYR A 119 -0.17 -14.02 -2.93
C TYR A 119 -0.05 -13.85 -4.46
N PRO A 120 0.19 -12.64 -5.00
CA PRO A 120 0.16 -12.42 -6.44
C PRO A 120 1.35 -13.07 -7.15
N ILE A 121 1.09 -13.50 -8.38
CA ILE A 121 2.11 -13.94 -9.33
C ILE A 121 2.51 -12.70 -10.15
N PRO A 122 3.80 -12.30 -10.19
CA PRO A 122 4.22 -11.14 -10.97
C PRO A 122 3.90 -11.30 -12.45
N LYS A 123 3.30 -10.28 -13.06
CA LYS A 123 2.77 -10.30 -14.44
C LYS A 123 3.58 -9.48 -15.44
N GLN A 124 4.38 -8.53 -14.97
CA GLN A 124 5.22 -7.72 -15.84
C GLN A 124 6.05 -8.61 -16.77
N ILE A 125 5.92 -8.38 -18.08
CA ILE A 125 6.66 -9.07 -19.14
C ILE A 125 7.23 -8.02 -20.09
N THR A 126 8.55 -8.02 -20.24
CA THR A 126 9.27 -7.26 -21.26
C THR A 126 10.22 -8.21 -21.95
N ASP A 127 10.00 -8.47 -23.24
CA ASP A 127 10.93 -9.29 -24.00
C ASP A 127 12.14 -8.45 -24.44
N VAL A 128 13.30 -8.77 -23.88
CA VAL A 128 14.57 -8.07 -24.15
C VAL A 128 15.40 -8.97 -25.05
N GLU A 129 15.79 -8.47 -26.23
CA GLU A 129 16.58 -9.24 -27.18
C GLU A 129 18.09 -9.18 -26.91
N GLN A 130 18.58 -8.04 -26.40
CA GLN A 130 19.99 -7.83 -26.09
C GLN A 130 20.18 -7.02 -24.81
N VAL A 131 21.24 -7.32 -24.07
CA VAL A 131 21.65 -6.57 -22.87
C VAL A 131 23.04 -5.99 -23.09
N ARG A 132 23.21 -4.71 -22.76
CA ARG A 132 24.52 -4.07 -22.73
C ARG A 132 25.36 -4.59 -21.57
N MET A 133 26.61 -4.89 -21.84
CA MET A 133 27.60 -5.26 -20.86
C MET A 133 28.21 -4.00 -20.24
N ASN A 134 27.67 -3.56 -19.11
CA ASN A 134 28.13 -2.34 -18.46
C ASN A 134 29.38 -2.61 -17.60
N TYR A 135 30.51 -2.05 -18.00
CA TYR A 135 31.78 -2.10 -17.26
C TYR A 135 32.60 -0.83 -17.50
N ASP A 136 33.30 -0.36 -16.47
CA ASP A 136 34.28 0.71 -16.63
C ASP A 136 35.56 0.17 -17.27
N VAL A 137 36.25 0.96 -18.09
CA VAL A 137 37.58 0.63 -18.63
C VAL A 137 38.64 1.44 -17.89
N ASN A 138 39.76 0.83 -17.52
CA ASN A 138 40.87 1.52 -16.85
C ASN A 138 42.21 1.25 -17.52
N ASP A 139 43.22 2.08 -17.21
CA ASP A 139 44.53 2.08 -17.88
C ASP A 139 45.26 0.72 -17.88
N MET A 140 44.95 -0.13 -16.92
CA MET A 140 45.53 -1.47 -16.79
C MET A 140 44.90 -2.51 -17.72
N ASP A 141 43.85 -2.16 -18.48
CA ASP A 141 43.12 -3.06 -19.39
C ASP A 141 43.71 -3.13 -20.80
N ARG A 142 44.83 -2.45 -21.08
CA ARG A 142 45.49 -2.43 -22.40
C ARG A 142 45.82 -3.82 -22.98
N LYS A 143 45.83 -4.86 -22.15
CA LYS A 143 46.10 -6.26 -22.54
C LYS A 143 44.86 -7.18 -22.47
N SER A 144 43.71 -6.68 -22.05
CA SER A 144 42.48 -7.47 -21.96
C SER A 144 41.80 -7.58 -23.32
N THR A 145 41.39 -8.78 -23.71
CA THR A 145 40.58 -8.99 -24.91
C THR A 145 39.26 -8.22 -24.81
N ALA A 146 38.91 -7.48 -25.85
CA ALA A 146 37.62 -6.80 -25.94
C ALA A 146 36.48 -7.83 -25.86
N ILE A 147 35.43 -7.48 -25.12
CA ILE A 147 34.18 -8.26 -25.10
C ILE A 147 33.10 -7.49 -25.87
N PRO A 148 32.05 -8.16 -26.38
CA PRO A 148 30.95 -7.47 -27.04
C PRO A 148 30.28 -6.43 -26.15
N GLU A 149 29.90 -5.29 -26.74
CA GLU A 149 29.18 -4.22 -26.04
C GLU A 149 27.79 -4.67 -25.58
N SER A 150 27.14 -5.53 -26.38
CA SER A 150 25.89 -6.18 -26.05
C SER A 150 25.94 -7.68 -26.30
N VAL A 151 25.15 -8.43 -25.54
CA VAL A 151 24.98 -9.88 -25.70
C VAL A 151 23.51 -10.20 -25.88
N ALA A 152 23.23 -11.12 -26.81
CA ALA A 152 21.87 -11.60 -27.06
C ALA A 152 21.32 -12.35 -25.84
N VAL A 153 20.08 -12.04 -25.47
CA VAL A 153 19.37 -12.68 -24.36
C VAL A 153 18.71 -13.96 -24.88
N GLY A 154 19.57 -14.95 -25.14
CA GLY A 154 19.18 -16.29 -25.58
C GLY A 154 19.40 -17.36 -24.51
N PRO A 155 19.08 -18.63 -24.82
CA PRO A 155 19.27 -19.76 -23.91
C PRO A 155 20.69 -19.88 -23.34
N GLU A 156 21.73 -19.71 -24.18
CA GLU A 156 23.13 -19.77 -23.74
C GLU A 156 23.45 -18.72 -22.67
N PHE A 157 23.03 -17.47 -22.90
CA PHE A 157 23.30 -16.39 -21.96
C PHE A 157 22.54 -16.60 -20.65
N MET A 158 21.25 -16.93 -20.72
CA MET A 158 20.43 -17.23 -19.52
C MET A 158 21.00 -18.38 -18.70
N ARG A 159 21.52 -19.41 -19.37
CA ARG A 159 22.18 -20.55 -18.71
C ARG A 159 23.49 -20.14 -18.04
N LEU A 160 24.31 -19.30 -18.69
CA LEU A 160 25.54 -18.77 -18.08
C LEU A 160 25.24 -17.90 -16.85
N LEU A 161 24.18 -17.08 -16.87
CA LEU A 161 23.75 -16.33 -15.69
C LEU A 161 23.39 -17.26 -14.53
N GLY A 162 22.63 -18.32 -14.80
CA GLY A 162 22.26 -19.31 -13.78
C GLY A 162 23.47 -20.08 -13.24
N TYR A 163 24.40 -20.51 -14.10
CA TYR A 163 25.65 -21.14 -13.66
C TYR A 163 26.51 -20.20 -12.82
N TYR A 164 26.60 -18.91 -13.18
CA TYR A 164 27.33 -17.95 -12.37
C TYR A 164 26.65 -17.73 -11.00
N LEU A 165 25.32 -17.62 -10.98
CA LEU A 165 24.56 -17.45 -9.74
C LEU A 165 24.68 -18.67 -8.82
N ALA A 166 24.79 -19.88 -9.35
CA ALA A 166 25.09 -21.06 -8.55
C ALA A 166 26.60 -21.11 -8.17
N GLU A 167 27.45 -21.37 -9.15
CA GLU A 167 28.85 -21.79 -8.95
C GLU A 167 29.88 -20.69 -9.20
N GLY A 168 29.44 -19.52 -9.66
CA GLY A 168 30.31 -18.43 -10.08
C GLY A 168 30.68 -17.45 -8.97
N HIS A 169 31.87 -16.86 -9.11
CA HIS A 169 32.28 -15.66 -8.41
C HIS A 169 33.30 -14.87 -9.24
N VAL A 170 33.55 -13.62 -8.86
CA VAL A 170 34.63 -12.83 -9.46
C VAL A 170 35.85 -12.88 -8.55
N HIS A 171 36.97 -13.41 -9.08
CA HIS A 171 38.25 -13.41 -8.39
C HIS A 171 39.25 -12.52 -9.14
N LYS A 172 39.64 -11.39 -8.53
CA LYS A 172 40.54 -10.39 -9.13
C LYS A 172 40.03 -9.88 -10.49
N ARG A 173 40.60 -10.38 -11.58
CA ARG A 173 40.31 -9.97 -12.98
C ARG A 173 39.72 -11.14 -13.79
N GLU A 174 39.14 -12.12 -13.11
CA GLU A 174 38.61 -13.33 -13.74
C GLU A 174 37.20 -13.64 -13.22
N VAL A 175 36.37 -14.21 -14.09
CA VAL A 175 35.17 -14.93 -13.68
C VAL A 175 35.56 -16.38 -13.45
N VAL A 176 35.26 -16.90 -12.26
CA VAL A 176 35.59 -18.27 -11.87
C VAL A 176 34.31 -19.02 -11.56
N LEU A 177 34.11 -20.18 -12.19
CA LEU A 177 33.03 -21.11 -11.88
C LEU A 177 33.62 -22.43 -11.42
N THR A 178 33.05 -23.02 -10.37
CA THR A 178 33.58 -24.26 -9.78
C THR A 178 32.52 -25.35 -9.84
N PHE A 179 32.82 -26.47 -10.48
CA PHE A 179 31.90 -27.61 -10.55
C PHE A 179 32.52 -28.85 -9.91
N ASN A 180 31.71 -29.88 -9.64
CA ASN A 180 32.23 -31.18 -9.27
C ASN A 180 32.96 -31.85 -10.45
N ILE A 181 33.99 -32.64 -10.16
CA ILE A 181 34.72 -33.41 -11.19
C ILE A 181 33.83 -34.33 -12.04
N ARG A 182 32.66 -34.72 -11.53
CA ARG A 182 31.67 -35.55 -12.25
C ARG A 182 30.80 -34.76 -13.22
N GLU A 183 30.80 -33.43 -13.15
CA GLU A 183 29.91 -32.53 -13.90
C GLU A 183 30.60 -31.95 -15.15
N ARG A 184 31.43 -32.76 -15.83
CA ARG A 184 32.23 -32.31 -16.97
C ARG A 184 31.40 -31.76 -18.13
N GLU A 185 30.15 -32.21 -18.26
CA GLU A 185 29.24 -31.68 -19.28
C GLU A 185 28.93 -30.19 -19.06
N TYR A 186 28.75 -29.74 -17.81
CA TYR A 186 28.50 -28.34 -17.49
C TYR A 186 29.76 -27.50 -17.69
N VAL A 187 30.92 -28.09 -17.41
CA VAL A 187 32.21 -27.45 -17.69
C VAL A 187 32.37 -27.16 -19.19
N GLN A 188 32.11 -28.16 -20.04
CA GLN A 188 32.19 -28.01 -21.49
C GLN A 188 31.15 -27.02 -22.05
N ASP A 189 29.94 -27.01 -21.49
CA ASP A 189 28.88 -26.06 -21.86
C ASP A 189 29.31 -24.63 -21.52
N VAL A 190 29.83 -24.38 -20.32
CA VAL A 190 30.32 -23.06 -19.90
C VAL A 190 31.51 -22.59 -20.76
N GLU A 191 32.47 -23.46 -21.06
CA GLU A 191 33.60 -23.13 -21.95
C GLU A 191 33.09 -22.72 -23.35
N SER A 192 32.14 -23.47 -23.90
CA SER A 192 31.52 -23.20 -25.20
C SER A 192 30.77 -21.86 -25.19
N ILE A 193 29.94 -21.61 -24.17
CA ILE A 193 29.16 -20.38 -24.04
C ILE A 193 30.09 -19.17 -23.90
N ILE A 194 31.15 -19.26 -23.09
CA ILE A 194 32.11 -18.14 -22.92
C ILE A 194 32.85 -17.83 -24.22
N SER A 195 33.22 -18.87 -24.98
CA SER A 195 33.83 -18.70 -26.30
C SER A 195 32.85 -18.09 -27.30
N ASN A 196 31.62 -18.59 -27.37
CA ASN A 196 30.60 -18.17 -28.33
C ASN A 196 30.12 -16.73 -28.07
N LEU A 197 29.81 -16.40 -26.82
CA LEU A 197 29.20 -15.12 -26.46
C LEU A 197 30.23 -14.00 -26.28
N PHE A 198 31.46 -14.31 -25.86
CA PHE A 198 32.45 -13.27 -25.52
C PHE A 198 33.75 -13.36 -26.31
N GLY A 199 33.94 -14.40 -27.15
CA GLY A 199 35.19 -14.60 -27.88
C GLY A 199 36.39 -14.88 -26.96
N LEU A 200 36.13 -15.35 -25.74
CA LEU A 200 37.14 -15.58 -24.72
C LEU A 200 37.46 -17.07 -24.60
N LYS A 201 38.75 -17.39 -24.44
CA LYS A 201 39.18 -18.75 -24.12
C LYS A 201 39.24 -18.92 -22.60
N ALA A 202 38.33 -19.73 -22.05
CA ALA A 202 38.41 -20.14 -20.66
C ALA A 202 39.52 -21.18 -20.45
N THR A 203 40.09 -21.23 -19.25
CA THR A 203 41.05 -22.25 -18.83
C THR A 203 40.46 -23.10 -17.72
N THR A 204 40.58 -24.42 -17.81
CA THR A 204 40.09 -25.36 -16.82
C THR A 204 41.23 -25.87 -15.94
N LYS A 205 40.99 -25.91 -14.63
CA LYS A 205 41.91 -26.46 -13.63
C LYS A 205 41.19 -27.52 -12.83
N GLU A 206 41.61 -28.77 -13.01
CA GLU A 206 41.11 -29.88 -12.23
C GLU A 206 41.90 -30.00 -10.93
N ARG A 207 41.18 -30.06 -9.81
CA ARG A 207 41.72 -30.24 -8.46
C ARG A 207 41.19 -31.55 -7.90
N SER A 208 41.81 -32.66 -8.28
CA SER A 208 41.36 -34.01 -7.92
C SER A 208 41.30 -34.19 -6.40
N GLU A 209 42.19 -33.55 -5.64
CA GLU A 209 42.21 -33.58 -4.17
C GLU A 209 40.98 -32.91 -3.51
N LYS A 210 40.31 -32.01 -4.23
CA LYS A 210 39.08 -31.34 -3.80
C LYS A 210 37.83 -31.83 -4.56
N ASN A 211 37.97 -32.81 -5.45
CA ASN A 211 36.91 -33.27 -6.36
C ASN A 211 36.23 -32.14 -7.17
N THR A 212 36.99 -31.10 -7.56
CA THR A 212 36.45 -29.92 -8.25
C THR A 212 37.16 -29.65 -9.58
N ILE A 213 36.44 -29.01 -10.50
CA ILE A 213 36.97 -28.42 -11.73
C ILE A 213 36.63 -26.93 -11.70
N GLU A 214 37.66 -26.09 -11.77
CA GLU A 214 37.54 -24.63 -11.82
C GLU A 214 37.69 -24.15 -13.26
N ILE A 215 36.76 -23.33 -13.73
CA ILE A 215 36.79 -22.66 -15.03
C ILE A 215 37.17 -21.21 -14.80
N HIS A 216 38.26 -20.77 -15.42
CA HIS A 216 38.77 -19.40 -15.32
C HIS A 216 38.61 -18.68 -16.66
N ALA A 217 37.72 -17.69 -16.70
CA ALA A 217 37.64 -16.74 -17.80
C ALA A 217 38.41 -15.46 -17.44
N SER A 218 39.67 -15.41 -17.85
CA SER A 218 40.59 -14.31 -17.55
C SER A 218 40.30 -13.07 -18.40
N SER A 219 39.29 -12.29 -18.00
CA SER A 219 38.97 -10.98 -18.59
C SER A 219 38.53 -10.00 -17.53
N SER A 220 39.26 -8.90 -17.37
CA SER A 220 38.91 -7.83 -16.44
C SER A 220 37.62 -7.10 -16.82
N LEU A 221 37.29 -7.06 -18.11
CA LEU A 221 36.05 -6.47 -18.61
C LEU A 221 34.87 -7.36 -18.22
N LEU A 222 34.99 -8.67 -18.49
CA LEU A 222 33.95 -9.66 -18.14
C LEU A 222 33.74 -9.71 -16.63
N ALA A 223 34.81 -9.75 -15.84
CA ALA A 223 34.74 -9.78 -14.39
C ALA A 223 34.01 -8.56 -13.81
N ARG A 224 34.21 -7.35 -14.37
CA ARG A 224 33.44 -6.16 -13.97
C ARG A 224 32.00 -6.21 -14.43
N ALA A 225 31.75 -6.63 -15.67
CA ALA A 225 30.40 -6.77 -16.20
C ALA A 225 29.56 -7.73 -15.34
N PHE A 226 30.09 -8.92 -15.03
CA PHE A 226 29.42 -9.91 -14.17
C PHE A 226 29.24 -9.42 -12.73
N ARG A 227 30.23 -8.73 -12.16
CA ARG A 227 30.10 -8.10 -10.84
C ARG A 227 28.94 -7.10 -10.81
N ASN A 228 28.86 -6.22 -11.81
CA ASN A 228 27.82 -5.19 -11.90
C ASN A 228 26.44 -5.82 -12.16
N LEU A 229 26.39 -6.91 -12.93
CA LEU A 229 25.14 -7.54 -13.35
C LEU A 229 24.55 -8.49 -12.30
N LEU A 230 25.40 -9.27 -11.62
CA LEU A 230 24.99 -10.40 -10.78
C LEU A 230 25.51 -10.35 -9.36
N GLY A 231 26.41 -9.41 -9.02
CA GLY A 231 27.12 -9.38 -7.74
C GLY A 231 28.41 -10.22 -7.74
N SER A 232 29.35 -9.92 -6.83
CA SER A 232 30.67 -10.57 -6.76
C SER A 232 30.79 -11.71 -5.76
N ASP A 233 30.05 -11.66 -4.65
CA ASP A 233 30.11 -12.64 -3.57
C ASP A 233 28.76 -13.31 -3.36
N ALA A 234 28.75 -14.46 -2.69
CA ALA A 234 27.56 -15.29 -2.56
C ALA A 234 26.40 -14.63 -1.79
N ALA A 235 26.65 -13.64 -0.93
CA ALA A 235 25.59 -12.94 -0.19
C ALA A 235 24.95 -11.83 -1.04
N ASN A 236 25.72 -11.23 -1.94
CA ASN A 236 25.30 -10.14 -2.83
C ASN A 236 24.84 -10.63 -4.22
N LYS A 237 24.79 -11.95 -4.45
CA LYS A 237 24.30 -12.51 -5.71
C LYS A 237 22.85 -12.13 -5.95
N LYS A 238 22.51 -11.69 -7.17
CA LYS A 238 21.13 -11.38 -7.56
C LYS A 238 20.87 -11.57 -9.05
N ILE A 239 19.65 -11.93 -9.39
CA ILE A 239 19.11 -11.96 -10.75
C ILE A 239 18.87 -10.51 -11.19
N PRO A 240 19.31 -10.11 -12.39
CA PRO A 240 19.15 -8.73 -12.86
C PRO A 240 17.70 -8.47 -13.28
N GLN A 241 17.28 -7.20 -13.20
CA GLN A 241 15.89 -6.78 -13.49
C GLN A 241 15.36 -7.30 -14.82
N PHE A 242 16.14 -7.20 -15.90
CA PHE A 242 15.68 -7.65 -17.21
C PHE A 242 15.30 -9.14 -17.17
N ALA A 243 16.09 -9.98 -16.50
CA ALA A 243 15.83 -11.41 -16.39
C ALA A 243 14.60 -11.73 -15.51
N MET A 244 14.30 -10.90 -14.51
CA MET A 244 13.11 -11.02 -13.66
C MET A 244 11.80 -10.78 -14.43
N ILE A 245 11.83 -9.96 -15.49
CA ILE A 245 10.65 -9.59 -16.28
C ILE A 245 10.62 -10.21 -17.68
N LEU A 246 11.55 -11.11 -18.02
CA LEU A 246 11.48 -11.85 -19.29
C LEU A 246 10.23 -12.75 -19.36
N PRO A 247 9.82 -13.13 -20.59
CA PRO A 247 8.84 -14.18 -20.77
C PRO A 247 9.22 -15.47 -20.00
N PRO A 248 8.27 -16.15 -19.32
CA PRO A 248 8.55 -17.32 -18.49
C PRO A 248 9.39 -18.41 -19.19
N GLU A 249 9.19 -18.62 -20.49
CA GLU A 249 9.95 -19.57 -21.30
C GLU A 249 11.46 -19.28 -21.35
N LYS A 250 11.86 -17.99 -21.39
CA LYS A 250 13.27 -17.59 -21.34
C LYS A 250 13.84 -17.72 -19.92
N GLN A 251 13.00 -17.53 -18.89
CA GLN A 251 13.39 -17.69 -17.49
C GLN A 251 13.67 -19.15 -17.11
N ALA A 252 13.03 -20.11 -17.79
CA ALA A 252 13.19 -21.54 -17.53
C ALA A 252 14.64 -22.02 -17.70
N GLU A 253 15.39 -21.52 -18.68
CA GLU A 253 16.80 -21.89 -18.87
C GLU A 253 17.71 -21.37 -17.74
N LEU A 254 17.42 -20.19 -17.17
CA LEU A 254 18.12 -19.69 -15.98
C LEU A 254 17.82 -20.56 -14.76
N LEU A 255 16.55 -20.91 -14.53
CA LEU A 255 16.16 -21.82 -13.44
C LEU A 255 16.84 -23.18 -13.58
N LYS A 256 16.86 -23.75 -14.79
CA LYS A 256 17.54 -25.01 -15.07
C LYS A 256 19.03 -24.96 -14.70
N ALA A 257 19.73 -23.89 -15.07
CA ALA A 257 21.14 -23.72 -14.75
C ALA A 257 21.41 -23.54 -13.25
N LEU A 258 20.55 -22.81 -12.53
CA LEU A 258 20.61 -22.71 -11.07
C LEU A 258 20.53 -24.10 -10.42
N TRP A 259 19.59 -24.94 -10.85
CA TRP A 259 19.45 -26.29 -10.32
C TRP A 259 20.56 -27.25 -10.73
N ARG A 260 21.21 -27.03 -11.87
CA ARG A 260 22.36 -27.84 -12.31
C ARG A 260 23.63 -27.56 -11.51
N GLY A 261 23.80 -26.34 -10.98
CA GLY A 261 24.91 -26.00 -10.09
C GLY A 261 24.59 -26.38 -8.65
N ASP A 262 23.85 -25.52 -7.96
CA ASP A 262 23.60 -25.64 -6.50
C ASP A 262 22.35 -26.47 -6.15
N GLY A 263 21.58 -26.91 -7.15
CA GLY A 263 20.33 -27.62 -6.91
C GLY A 263 20.55 -29.05 -6.45
N TRP A 264 19.76 -29.48 -5.48
CA TRP A 264 19.65 -30.88 -5.10
C TRP A 264 18.31 -31.44 -5.55
N ILE A 265 18.33 -32.61 -6.19
CA ILE A 265 17.12 -33.30 -6.68
C ILE A 265 17.15 -34.73 -6.15
N SER A 266 16.06 -35.14 -5.51
CA SER A 266 15.76 -36.53 -5.17
C SER A 266 14.63 -37.06 -6.04
N ASP A 267 14.19 -38.29 -5.79
CA ASP A 267 13.05 -38.89 -6.50
C ASP A 267 11.70 -38.17 -6.22
N VAL A 268 11.59 -37.42 -5.12
CA VAL A 268 10.29 -36.88 -4.66
C VAL A 268 10.29 -35.40 -4.34
N GLU A 269 11.45 -34.76 -4.22
CA GLU A 269 11.58 -33.34 -3.93
C GLU A 269 12.89 -32.78 -4.49
N ALA A 270 12.88 -31.47 -4.74
CA ALA A 270 14.08 -30.73 -5.09
C ALA A 270 14.28 -29.57 -4.11
N SER A 271 15.52 -29.17 -3.90
CA SER A 271 15.87 -28.00 -3.11
C SER A 271 16.96 -27.15 -3.76
N TYR A 272 17.00 -25.89 -3.38
CA TYR A 272 18.06 -24.93 -3.75
C TYR A 272 18.41 -24.12 -2.50
N LYS A 273 19.70 -24.02 -2.18
CA LYS A 273 20.20 -23.33 -0.98
C LYS A 273 21.08 -22.15 -1.37
N THR A 274 20.87 -21.00 -0.75
CA THR A 274 21.69 -19.80 -0.96
C THR A 274 21.83 -18.99 0.32
N ILE A 275 22.87 -18.17 0.43
CA ILE A 275 23.02 -17.18 1.50
C ILE A 275 22.55 -15.77 1.09
N SER A 276 22.21 -15.58 -0.20
CA SER A 276 21.62 -14.33 -0.68
C SER A 276 20.10 -14.35 -0.50
N LEU A 277 19.60 -13.46 0.36
CA LEU A 277 18.18 -13.27 0.60
C LEU A 277 17.45 -12.76 -0.67
N ALA A 278 18.09 -11.86 -1.41
CA ALA A 278 17.57 -11.35 -2.68
C ALA A 278 17.42 -12.48 -3.70
N LEU A 279 18.48 -13.27 -3.91
CA LEU A 279 18.45 -14.40 -4.84
C LEU A 279 17.39 -15.43 -4.45
N CYS A 280 17.25 -15.76 -3.16
CA CYS A 280 16.22 -16.67 -2.69
C CYS A 280 14.81 -16.20 -3.08
N ASN A 281 14.50 -14.93 -2.83
CA ASN A 281 13.20 -14.34 -3.13
C ASN A 281 12.97 -14.14 -4.64
N GLN A 282 14.01 -13.86 -5.41
CA GLN A 282 13.93 -13.78 -6.87
C GLN A 282 13.64 -15.16 -7.48
N ILE A 283 14.33 -16.21 -7.03
CA ILE A 283 14.05 -17.60 -7.46
C ILE A 283 12.62 -17.98 -7.09
N LYS A 284 12.14 -17.61 -5.88
CA LYS A 284 10.74 -17.81 -5.48
C LYS A 284 9.79 -17.19 -6.51
N LEU A 285 9.95 -15.91 -6.86
CA LEU A 285 9.07 -15.24 -7.83
C LEU A 285 9.13 -15.86 -9.22
N LEU A 286 10.33 -16.25 -9.70
CA LEU A 286 10.48 -16.96 -10.97
C LEU A 286 9.78 -18.32 -10.96
N LEU A 287 9.92 -19.09 -9.88
CA LEU A 287 9.18 -20.36 -9.72
C LEU A 287 7.67 -20.13 -9.76
N LEU A 288 7.15 -19.09 -9.08
CA LEU A 288 5.73 -18.76 -9.11
C LEU A 288 5.22 -18.48 -10.54
N ARG A 289 6.01 -17.77 -11.35
CA ARG A 289 5.70 -17.54 -12.78
C ARG A 289 5.69 -18.81 -13.62
N GLN A 290 6.45 -19.84 -13.22
CA GLN A 290 6.39 -21.19 -13.82
C GLN A 290 5.25 -22.06 -13.24
N GLY A 291 4.43 -21.52 -12.34
CA GLY A 291 3.42 -22.27 -11.61
C GLY A 291 4.01 -23.26 -10.61
N ILE A 292 5.24 -23.06 -10.14
CA ILE A 292 5.92 -23.88 -9.14
C ILE A 292 5.90 -23.14 -7.81
N ILE A 293 5.35 -23.75 -6.76
CA ILE A 293 5.19 -23.11 -5.45
C ILE A 293 6.23 -23.70 -4.48
N PRO A 294 7.30 -22.96 -4.15
CA PRO A 294 8.30 -23.44 -3.20
C PRO A 294 7.81 -23.29 -1.75
N SER A 295 8.47 -24.01 -0.84
CA SER A 295 8.49 -23.71 0.60
C SER A 295 9.84 -23.11 0.96
N ILE A 296 9.85 -22.00 1.69
CA ILE A 296 11.06 -21.27 2.08
C ILE A 296 11.37 -21.57 3.53
N HIS A 297 12.62 -21.89 3.82
CA HIS A 297 13.13 -22.07 5.17
C HIS A 297 14.40 -21.23 5.32
N SER A 298 14.55 -20.61 6.49
CA SER A 298 15.78 -19.95 6.90
C SER A 298 16.46 -20.77 7.99
N GLU A 299 17.77 -20.96 7.87
CA GLU A 299 18.62 -21.52 8.92
C GLU A 299 19.45 -20.39 9.53
N GLU A 300 19.36 -20.23 10.85
CA GLU A 300 20.16 -19.24 11.58
C GLU A 300 21.65 -19.64 11.59
N PRO A 301 22.57 -18.66 11.72
CA PRO A 301 24.00 -18.93 11.75
C PRO A 301 24.38 -19.95 12.83
N HIS A 302 25.25 -20.90 12.49
CA HIS A 302 25.78 -21.87 13.44
C HIS A 302 27.27 -22.11 13.22
N GLY A 303 28.11 -21.74 14.20
CA GLY A 303 29.56 -21.82 14.11
C GLY A 303 30.12 -20.97 12.97
N ILE A 304 30.70 -21.61 11.96
CA ILE A 304 31.30 -20.95 10.78
C ILE A 304 30.24 -20.68 9.68
N HIS A 305 29.06 -21.31 9.77
CA HIS A 305 28.02 -21.17 8.76
C HIS A 305 27.21 -19.89 8.94
N LYS A 306 27.10 -19.12 7.85
CA LYS A 306 26.25 -17.92 7.77
C LYS A 306 24.77 -18.29 7.72
N LYS A 307 23.89 -17.32 8.00
CA LYS A 307 22.44 -17.43 7.76
C LYS A 307 22.21 -17.84 6.30
N SER A 308 21.36 -18.84 6.10
CA SER A 308 21.10 -19.40 4.77
C SER A 308 19.62 -19.65 4.54
N TYR A 309 19.23 -19.68 3.28
CA TYR A 309 17.86 -19.80 2.83
C TYR A 309 17.74 -20.99 1.87
N SER A 310 16.75 -21.83 2.11
CA SER A 310 16.49 -23.04 1.33
C SER A 310 15.10 -22.98 0.74
N LEU A 311 15.00 -23.09 -0.59
CA LEU A 311 13.75 -23.30 -1.30
C LEU A 311 13.53 -24.79 -1.51
N PHE A 312 12.36 -25.30 -1.15
CA PHE A 312 11.99 -26.69 -1.37
C PHE A 312 10.77 -26.81 -2.28
N VAL A 313 10.87 -27.67 -3.29
CA VAL A 313 9.78 -28.02 -4.20
C VAL A 313 9.37 -29.46 -3.91
N LYS A 314 8.34 -29.62 -3.08
CA LYS A 314 7.87 -30.93 -2.58
C LYS A 314 6.53 -31.38 -3.16
N GLU A 315 5.67 -30.43 -3.54
CA GLU A 315 4.34 -30.76 -4.06
C GLU A 315 4.46 -31.44 -5.43
N PRO A 316 3.80 -32.59 -5.68
CA PRO A 316 3.99 -33.36 -6.91
C PRO A 316 3.84 -32.56 -8.21
N ASP A 317 2.78 -31.75 -8.37
CA ASP A 317 2.60 -30.92 -9.59
C ASP A 317 3.76 -29.92 -9.76
N CYS A 318 4.18 -29.29 -8.67
CA CYS A 318 5.28 -28.33 -8.68
C CYS A 318 6.63 -29.01 -8.99
N PHE A 319 6.87 -30.18 -8.39
CA PHE A 319 8.06 -30.98 -8.65
C PHE A 319 8.10 -31.46 -10.10
N ASN A 320 6.97 -31.95 -10.64
CA ASN A 320 6.87 -32.42 -12.01
C ASN A 320 7.11 -31.28 -13.03
N ARG A 321 6.60 -30.09 -12.75
CA ARG A 321 6.89 -28.88 -13.55
C ARG A 321 8.37 -28.53 -13.53
N LEU A 322 9.01 -28.57 -12.36
CA LEU A 322 10.45 -28.36 -12.25
C LEU A 322 11.23 -29.43 -13.03
N MET A 323 10.86 -30.71 -12.93
CA MET A 323 11.50 -31.78 -13.71
C MET A 323 11.30 -31.58 -15.21
N GLY A 324 10.15 -31.05 -15.65
CA GLY A 324 9.92 -30.63 -17.02
C GLY A 324 10.90 -29.55 -17.49
N ILE A 325 11.17 -28.53 -16.65
CA ILE A 325 12.22 -27.52 -16.91
C ILE A 325 13.61 -28.17 -17.00
N MET A 326 13.90 -29.14 -16.13
CA MET A 326 15.16 -29.87 -16.13
C MET A 326 15.31 -30.81 -17.34
N GLY A 327 14.23 -31.10 -18.07
CA GLY A 327 14.22 -32.10 -19.14
C GLY A 327 14.30 -33.54 -18.63
N VAL A 328 13.89 -33.79 -17.39
CA VAL A 328 13.94 -35.09 -16.72
C VAL A 328 12.53 -35.67 -16.59
N ALA A 329 12.38 -36.96 -16.86
CA ALA A 329 11.10 -37.65 -16.69
C ALA A 329 10.70 -37.68 -15.20
N SER A 330 9.51 -37.17 -14.87
CA SER A 330 8.99 -37.28 -13.50
C SER A 330 8.48 -38.69 -13.19
N ARG A 331 8.60 -39.09 -11.91
CA ARG A 331 8.11 -40.37 -11.37
C ARG A 331 7.05 -40.21 -10.27
N LYS A 332 6.64 -38.98 -9.94
CA LYS A 332 5.74 -38.72 -8.80
C LYS A 332 4.30 -38.49 -9.27
N GLU A 333 3.41 -39.41 -8.93
CA GLU A 333 1.97 -39.22 -9.12
C GLU A 333 1.43 -38.12 -8.20
N GLY A 334 0.46 -37.36 -8.71
CA GLY A 334 -0.16 -36.25 -8.01
C GLY A 334 -0.92 -36.69 -6.75
N ASN A 335 -0.85 -35.91 -5.68
CA ASN A 335 -1.75 -36.07 -4.55
C ASN A 335 -3.02 -35.23 -4.78
N PRO A 336 -4.22 -35.83 -4.88
CA PRO A 336 -5.46 -35.10 -5.12
C PRO A 336 -5.90 -34.18 -3.95
N ARG A 337 -5.16 -34.15 -2.83
CA ARG A 337 -5.50 -33.41 -1.60
C ARG A 337 -4.55 -32.25 -1.25
N SER A 338 -3.84 -31.64 -2.21
CA SER A 338 -3.04 -30.43 -1.88
C SER A 338 -3.94 -29.35 -1.28
N LEU A 339 -3.49 -28.77 -0.18
CA LEU A 339 -4.18 -27.64 0.46
C LEU A 339 -3.79 -26.32 -0.19
N ILE A 340 -2.75 -26.28 -1.03
CA ILE A 340 -2.28 -25.09 -1.74
C ILE A 340 -3.02 -25.04 -3.08
N ILE A 341 -3.53 -23.85 -3.40
CA ILE A 341 -4.35 -23.63 -4.58
C ILE A 341 -3.75 -22.46 -5.35
N LYS A 342 -3.92 -22.43 -6.66
CA LYS A 342 -3.43 -21.36 -7.52
C LYS A 342 -4.38 -21.17 -8.69
N ASP A 343 -4.42 -19.95 -9.21
CA ASP A 343 -4.99 -19.63 -10.52
C ASP A 343 -3.94 -18.87 -11.36
N SER A 344 -4.36 -18.17 -12.41
CA SER A 344 -3.46 -17.38 -13.26
C SER A 344 -2.92 -16.11 -12.59
N ASN A 345 -3.51 -15.66 -11.48
CA ASN A 345 -3.18 -14.40 -10.83
C ASN A 345 -2.54 -14.59 -9.46
N TYR A 346 -2.97 -15.61 -8.70
CA TYR A 346 -2.64 -15.77 -7.29
C TYR A 346 -2.24 -17.19 -6.94
N VAL A 347 -1.40 -17.29 -5.91
CA VAL A 347 -1.24 -18.48 -5.09
C VAL A 347 -1.94 -18.26 -3.76
N TYR A 348 -2.80 -19.20 -3.40
CA TYR A 348 -3.57 -19.19 -2.17
C TYR A 348 -2.89 -20.06 -1.11
N LEU A 349 -2.34 -19.41 -0.09
CA LEU A 349 -1.57 -20.06 0.98
C LEU A 349 -2.32 -20.03 2.31
N PRO A 350 -2.59 -21.18 2.94
CA PRO A 350 -3.35 -21.20 4.18
C PRO A 350 -2.56 -20.59 5.35
N ILE A 351 -3.23 -19.77 6.15
CA ILE A 351 -2.76 -19.29 7.44
C ILE A 351 -2.73 -20.47 8.41
N LYS A 352 -1.54 -20.76 8.96
CA LYS A 352 -1.29 -21.89 9.86
C LYS A 352 -1.42 -21.53 11.33
N ARG A 353 -1.07 -20.30 11.69
CA ARG A 353 -1.03 -19.83 13.07
C ARG A 353 -1.18 -18.31 13.08
N ILE A 354 -1.83 -17.80 14.11
CA ILE A 354 -1.96 -16.37 14.39
C ILE A 354 -1.62 -16.22 15.87
N GLU A 355 -0.62 -15.41 16.19
CA GLU A 355 -0.18 -15.16 17.56
C GLU A 355 -0.27 -13.66 17.85
N LYS A 356 -0.83 -13.32 19.01
CA LYS A 356 -0.95 -11.94 19.48
C LYS A 356 0.13 -11.66 20.50
N TYR A 357 0.86 -10.56 20.36
CA TYR A 357 1.91 -10.14 21.29
C TYR A 357 1.92 -8.62 21.46
N GLN A 358 2.51 -8.15 22.55
CA GLN A 358 2.68 -6.71 22.81
C GLN A 358 3.97 -6.20 22.18
N HIS A 359 3.90 -5.05 21.53
CA HIS A 359 5.02 -4.37 20.92
C HIS A 359 5.10 -2.92 21.41
N ASP A 360 6.32 -2.44 21.59
CA ASP A 360 6.66 -1.06 21.90
C ASP A 360 7.85 -0.71 21.00
N GLY A 361 7.58 0.01 19.91
CA GLY A 361 8.59 0.28 18.89
C GLY A 361 8.04 0.90 17.61
N THR A 362 8.94 1.26 16.71
CA THR A 362 8.58 1.89 15.44
C THR A 362 7.98 0.87 14.47
N VAL A 363 6.90 1.26 13.80
CA VAL A 363 6.24 0.47 12.76
C VAL A 363 6.06 1.32 11.48
N PHE A 364 5.93 0.65 10.34
CA PHE A 364 5.97 1.28 9.01
C PHE A 364 4.79 0.89 8.13
N ASN A 365 4.44 1.77 7.19
CA ASN A 365 3.53 1.48 6.08
C ASN A 365 3.93 2.34 4.86
N LEU A 366 3.36 2.04 3.70
CA LEU A 366 3.57 2.72 2.43
C LEU A 366 2.26 3.25 1.88
N GLU A 367 2.32 4.35 1.14
CA GLU A 367 1.31 4.72 0.14
C GLU A 367 1.84 4.36 -1.25
N VAL A 368 1.03 3.63 -2.01
CA VAL A 368 1.37 3.07 -3.32
C VAL A 368 0.29 3.48 -4.30
N GLU A 369 0.69 4.06 -5.43
CA GLU A 369 -0.24 4.50 -6.49
C GLU A 369 -0.96 3.31 -7.15
N ASP A 370 -2.13 3.58 -7.72
CA ASP A 370 -2.97 2.67 -8.53
C ASP A 370 -3.48 1.40 -7.83
N ALA A 371 -2.60 0.52 -7.37
CA ALA A 371 -2.94 -0.76 -6.76
C ALA A 371 -3.25 -0.69 -5.25
N GLU A 372 -2.93 0.43 -4.60
CA GLU A 372 -3.19 0.69 -3.18
C GLU A 372 -2.72 -0.46 -2.25
N SER A 373 -1.64 -1.14 -2.61
CA SER A 373 -1.17 -2.33 -1.91
C SER A 373 0.30 -2.60 -2.19
N TYR A 374 0.92 -3.43 -1.36
CA TYR A 374 2.28 -3.90 -1.54
C TYR A 374 2.44 -5.33 -1.03
N VAL A 375 3.43 -6.04 -1.56
CA VAL A 375 3.65 -7.46 -1.29
C VAL A 375 4.93 -7.66 -0.51
N THR A 376 4.81 -8.28 0.65
CA THR A 376 5.97 -8.68 1.47
C THR A 376 6.52 -10.03 1.01
N GLN A 377 7.63 -10.47 1.60
CA GLN A 377 8.11 -11.83 1.44
C GLN A 377 7.03 -12.89 1.75
N ASN A 378 6.04 -12.59 2.59
CA ASN A 378 5.15 -13.59 3.18
C ASN A 378 3.68 -13.39 2.82
N ALA A 379 3.24 -12.15 2.60
CA ALA A 379 1.83 -11.79 2.44
C ALA A 379 1.59 -10.57 1.55
N THR A 380 0.34 -10.40 1.11
CA THR A 380 -0.14 -9.24 0.34
C THR A 380 -0.90 -8.31 1.28
N LEU A 381 -0.48 -7.05 1.34
CA LEU A 381 -0.90 -6.07 2.32
C LEU A 381 -1.53 -4.85 1.64
N HIS A 382 -2.51 -4.23 2.29
CA HIS A 382 -3.12 -2.99 1.82
C HIS A 382 -2.25 -1.79 2.23
N ASN A 383 -2.21 -0.73 1.42
CA ASN A 383 -1.70 0.57 1.85
C ASN A 383 -2.65 1.20 2.90
N CYS A 384 -2.41 2.42 3.37
CA CYS A 384 -3.38 3.06 4.25
C CYS A 384 -4.57 3.72 3.50
N GLY A 385 -5.78 3.13 3.63
CA GLY A 385 -7.00 3.57 2.93
C GLY A 385 -7.79 4.75 3.51
N ASN A 386 -7.35 5.40 4.60
CA ASN A 386 -8.07 6.52 5.23
C ASN A 386 -7.43 7.92 4.98
N PHE A 387 -6.31 8.00 4.23
CA PHE A 387 -5.48 9.21 4.19
C PHE A 387 -5.91 10.28 3.21
N GLY A 388 -6.59 9.99 2.10
CA GLY A 388 -6.86 11.00 1.06
C GLY A 388 -7.45 12.32 1.61
N LEU A 389 -8.37 12.24 2.57
CA LEU A 389 -8.90 13.41 3.27
C LEU A 389 -7.96 13.97 4.36
N ILE A 390 -7.29 13.12 5.14
CA ILE A 390 -6.31 13.56 6.15
C ILE A 390 -5.17 14.35 5.49
N THR A 391 -4.59 13.80 4.42
CA THR A 391 -3.54 14.40 3.61
C THR A 391 -4.02 15.71 2.98
N ALA A 392 -5.23 15.74 2.42
CA ALA A 392 -5.81 16.96 1.89
C ALA A 392 -6.02 18.04 2.96
N LEU A 393 -6.50 17.67 4.15
CA LEU A 393 -6.69 18.60 5.26
C LEU A 393 -5.34 19.14 5.76
N LYS A 394 -4.37 18.28 6.05
CA LYS A 394 -3.02 18.68 6.48
C LYS A 394 -2.36 19.62 5.47
N GLY A 395 -2.44 19.27 4.18
CA GLY A 395 -1.95 20.10 3.10
C GLY A 395 -2.64 21.47 3.03
N ALA A 396 -3.96 21.53 3.25
CA ALA A 396 -4.70 22.79 3.25
C ALA A 396 -4.32 23.68 4.44
N LEU A 397 -4.17 23.10 5.64
CA LEU A 397 -3.71 23.83 6.82
C LEU A 397 -2.29 24.41 6.63
N ALA A 398 -1.41 23.65 5.99
CA ALA A 398 -0.06 24.07 5.65
C ALA A 398 -0.03 25.18 4.59
N ASP A 399 -0.81 25.04 3.50
CA ASP A 399 -0.92 26.05 2.44
C ASP A 399 -1.46 27.39 2.99
N LEU A 400 -2.33 27.33 4.00
CA LEU A 400 -2.88 28.51 4.68
C LEU A 400 -1.99 29.04 5.81
N ASN A 401 -0.90 28.33 6.16
CA ASN A 401 0.01 28.67 7.23
C ASN A 401 -0.72 28.94 8.57
N LEU A 402 -1.77 28.17 8.87
CA LEU A 402 -2.57 28.39 10.08
C LEU A 402 -1.77 28.01 11.33
N PRO A 403 -1.79 28.83 12.40
CA PRO A 403 -1.14 28.46 13.66
C PRO A 403 -1.85 27.29 14.35
N ARG A 404 -1.07 26.28 14.78
CA ARG A 404 -1.58 25.08 15.47
C ARG A 404 -2.40 25.42 16.71
N HIS A 405 -1.90 26.37 17.50
CA HIS A 405 -2.52 26.83 18.75
C HIS A 405 -3.74 27.74 18.54
N GLU A 406 -4.05 28.13 17.30
CA GLU A 406 -5.25 28.89 16.93
C GLU A 406 -6.23 28.07 16.08
N THR A 407 -5.96 26.77 15.90
CA THR A 407 -6.79 25.87 15.10
C THR A 407 -7.36 24.77 15.99
N VAL A 408 -8.67 24.54 15.88
CA VAL A 408 -9.40 23.54 16.67
C VAL A 408 -10.17 22.60 15.75
N LEU A 409 -9.89 21.30 15.87
CA LEU A 409 -10.66 20.24 15.23
C LEU A 409 -11.67 19.65 16.21
N VAL A 410 -12.93 19.59 15.82
CA VAL A 410 -14.03 19.05 16.64
C VAL A 410 -14.69 17.88 15.93
N SER A 411 -14.75 16.71 16.56
CA SER A 411 -15.37 15.51 15.97
C SER A 411 -16.53 14.97 16.80
N GLY A 412 -17.34 14.10 16.18
CA GLY A 412 -18.37 13.30 16.86
C GLY A 412 -17.87 11.89 17.15
N ILE A 413 -18.63 10.86 16.79
CA ILE A 413 -18.23 9.44 16.95
C ILE A 413 -18.34 8.69 15.61
N GLY A 414 -17.31 7.93 15.25
CA GLY A 414 -17.22 7.17 14.00
C GLY A 414 -15.77 6.97 13.54
N CYS A 415 -15.55 6.17 12.49
CA CYS A 415 -14.20 6.01 11.90
C CYS A 415 -13.62 7.36 11.45
N SER A 416 -14.47 8.20 10.85
CA SER A 416 -14.19 9.59 10.48
C SER A 416 -13.81 10.47 11.67
N SER A 417 -14.44 10.24 12.81
CA SER A 417 -14.33 11.13 13.98
C SER A 417 -13.02 10.96 14.73
N LYS A 418 -12.16 10.02 14.29
CA LYS A 418 -10.79 9.91 14.77
C LYS A 418 -9.86 10.99 14.18
N LEU A 419 -10.30 11.77 13.18
CA LEU A 419 -9.48 12.78 12.50
C LEU A 419 -8.72 13.75 13.44
N PRO A 420 -9.30 14.29 14.54
CA PRO A 420 -8.58 15.19 15.43
C PRO A 420 -7.37 14.54 16.12
N HIS A 421 -7.36 13.21 16.26
CA HIS A 421 -6.23 12.47 16.80
C HIS A 421 -5.04 12.39 15.84
N TYR A 422 -5.23 12.77 14.56
CA TYR A 422 -4.23 12.63 13.50
C TYR A 422 -3.58 13.95 13.07
N VAL A 423 -3.98 15.07 13.68
CA VAL A 423 -3.57 16.43 13.30
C VAL A 423 -3.09 17.19 14.54
N ASP A 424 -1.85 17.67 14.51
CA ASP A 424 -1.23 18.41 15.63
C ASP A 424 -1.81 19.82 15.79
N THR A 425 -2.98 19.89 16.41
CA THR A 425 -3.78 21.09 16.71
C THR A 425 -4.57 20.84 18.00
N TYR A 426 -5.33 21.82 18.49
CA TYR A 426 -6.30 21.52 19.53
C TYR A 426 -7.41 20.61 18.97
N GLY A 427 -7.74 19.55 19.70
CA GLY A 427 -8.77 18.58 19.32
C GLY A 427 -9.84 18.41 20.38
N PHE A 428 -11.10 18.20 19.98
CA PHE A 428 -12.19 17.80 20.88
C PHE A 428 -13.05 16.72 20.23
N GLU A 429 -13.11 15.54 20.84
CA GLU A 429 -14.01 14.46 20.44
C GLU A 429 -15.30 14.54 21.26
N ALA A 430 -16.37 15.02 20.63
CA ALA A 430 -17.69 15.11 21.22
C ALA A 430 -18.44 13.76 21.14
N ILE A 431 -19.59 13.68 21.80
CA ILE A 431 -20.46 12.52 21.66
C ILE A 431 -21.11 12.47 20.27
N HIS A 432 -21.63 11.28 19.91
CA HIS A 432 -22.16 11.01 18.58
C HIS A 432 -23.22 12.03 18.13
N GLY A 433 -23.03 12.62 16.96
CA GLY A 433 -23.90 13.62 16.37
C GLY A 433 -23.84 15.00 17.03
N ARG A 434 -22.83 15.27 17.87
CA ARG A 434 -22.63 16.57 18.54
C ARG A 434 -21.35 17.34 18.18
N PRO A 435 -20.65 17.12 17.03
CA PRO A 435 -19.50 17.97 16.70
C PRO A 435 -19.92 19.43 16.45
N LEU A 436 -21.06 19.66 15.79
CA LEU A 436 -21.50 21.00 15.40
C LEU A 436 -21.91 21.90 16.58
N PRO A 437 -22.68 21.42 17.58
CA PRO A 437 -22.92 22.20 18.80
C PRO A 437 -21.63 22.59 19.51
N VAL A 438 -20.70 21.65 19.68
CA VAL A 438 -19.41 21.92 20.34
C VAL A 438 -18.59 22.92 19.53
N ALA A 439 -18.46 22.73 18.21
CA ALA A 439 -17.76 23.65 17.33
C ALA A 439 -18.34 25.07 17.36
N SER A 440 -19.68 25.20 17.40
CA SER A 440 -20.34 26.50 17.53
C SER A 440 -20.04 27.18 18.87
N ALA A 441 -19.95 26.42 19.96
CA ALA A 441 -19.57 26.94 21.27
C ALA A 441 -18.12 27.41 21.30
N VAL A 442 -17.18 26.63 20.73
CA VAL A 442 -15.78 27.02 20.58
C VAL A 442 -15.68 28.34 19.81
N LYS A 443 -16.41 28.45 18.69
CA LYS A 443 -16.37 29.65 17.85
C LYS A 443 -16.96 30.88 18.54
N LEU A 444 -18.06 30.73 19.29
CA LEU A 444 -18.64 31.83 20.07
C LEU A 444 -17.76 32.27 21.24
N ALA A 445 -17.15 31.31 21.95
CA ALA A 445 -16.25 31.59 23.06
C ALA A 445 -14.99 32.34 22.59
N ASN A 446 -14.44 31.95 21.44
CA ASN A 446 -13.27 32.59 20.86
C ASN A 446 -13.37 32.70 19.33
N ALA A 447 -13.97 33.80 18.86
CA ALA A 447 -14.19 34.07 17.44
C ALA A 447 -12.89 34.16 16.60
N SER A 448 -11.73 34.35 17.24
CA SER A 448 -10.43 34.37 16.55
C SER A 448 -9.93 33.00 16.12
N LEU A 449 -10.48 31.89 16.65
CA LEU A 449 -10.01 30.54 16.32
C LEU A 449 -10.50 30.09 14.93
N ASN A 450 -9.66 29.31 14.27
CA ASN A 450 -10.02 28.51 13.09
C ASN A 450 -10.70 27.23 13.59
N VAL A 451 -11.99 27.07 13.32
CA VAL A 451 -12.76 25.93 13.83
C VAL A 451 -13.17 25.03 12.67
N ILE A 452 -12.77 23.76 12.76
CA ILE A 452 -13.06 22.73 11.76
C ILE A 452 -13.79 21.58 12.45
N ALA A 453 -15.06 21.41 12.11
CA ALA A 453 -15.84 20.26 12.53
C ALA A 453 -15.68 19.11 11.52
N VAL A 454 -15.65 17.88 12.02
CA VAL A 454 -15.50 16.66 11.19
C VAL A 454 -16.43 15.56 11.68
N GLY A 455 -16.99 14.78 10.77
CA GLY A 455 -17.91 13.70 11.12
C GLY A 455 -18.16 12.73 9.97
N GLY A 456 -18.84 11.63 10.26
CA GLY A 456 -19.30 10.69 9.24
C GLY A 456 -20.69 11.05 8.75
N ASP A 457 -21.12 10.47 7.63
CA ASP A 457 -22.50 10.55 7.15
C ASP A 457 -23.54 10.14 8.22
N GLY A 458 -23.30 9.06 8.97
CA GLY A 458 -24.17 8.62 10.05
C GLY A 458 -24.16 9.55 11.28
N ASP A 459 -23.03 10.20 11.55
CA ASP A 459 -22.86 11.16 12.65
C ASP A 459 -23.56 12.49 12.32
N GLY A 460 -23.28 13.03 11.14
CA GLY A 460 -23.79 14.33 10.69
C GLY A 460 -25.22 14.30 10.17
N TYR A 461 -25.57 13.34 9.33
CA TYR A 461 -26.88 13.26 8.66
C TYR A 461 -27.86 12.30 9.34
N GLY A 462 -27.37 11.49 10.28
CA GLY A 462 -28.21 10.65 11.13
C GLY A 462 -28.58 11.41 12.40
N ILE A 463 -27.99 11.01 13.52
CA ILE A 463 -28.29 11.58 14.84
C ILE A 463 -27.96 13.09 14.96
N GLY A 464 -27.06 13.61 14.13
CA GLY A 464 -26.64 15.01 14.11
C GLY A 464 -27.47 15.94 13.22
N VAL A 465 -28.43 15.43 12.45
CA VAL A 465 -29.07 16.18 11.34
C VAL A 465 -29.74 17.47 11.79
N GLN A 466 -30.32 17.49 12.99
CA GLN A 466 -30.95 18.69 13.56
C GLN A 466 -29.91 19.83 13.71
N HIS A 467 -28.72 19.51 14.22
CA HIS A 467 -27.66 20.49 14.41
C HIS A 467 -27.09 20.97 13.09
N PHE A 468 -27.00 20.07 12.10
CA PHE A 468 -26.63 20.42 10.73
C PHE A 468 -27.58 21.49 10.15
N VAL A 469 -28.90 21.31 10.29
CA VAL A 469 -29.88 22.31 9.82
C VAL A 469 -29.72 23.66 10.53
N HIS A 470 -29.53 23.67 11.86
CA HIS A 470 -29.44 24.92 12.61
C HIS A 470 -28.13 25.67 12.38
N ILE A 471 -27.00 24.97 12.22
CA ILE A 471 -25.71 25.64 12.05
C ILE A 471 -25.64 26.40 10.72
N MET A 472 -26.25 25.85 9.66
CA MET A 472 -26.35 26.48 8.35
C MET A 472 -27.18 27.76 8.39
N ARG A 473 -28.28 27.75 9.16
CA ARG A 473 -29.13 28.94 9.35
C ARG A 473 -28.43 30.05 10.13
N ARG A 474 -27.60 29.67 11.09
CA ARG A 474 -26.90 30.63 11.96
C ARG A 474 -25.65 31.20 11.30
N ASN A 475 -25.02 30.50 10.35
CA ASN A 475 -23.87 30.98 9.57
C ASN A 475 -22.66 31.37 10.45
N TYR A 476 -22.29 30.51 11.40
CA TYR A 476 -21.03 30.65 12.15
C TYR A 476 -19.83 30.48 11.23
N ASP A 477 -18.74 31.21 11.48
CA ASP A 477 -17.49 31.12 10.71
C ASP A 477 -16.67 29.87 11.06
N LEU A 478 -17.13 28.72 10.56
CA LEU A 478 -16.49 27.42 10.75
C LEU A 478 -16.71 26.51 9.55
N THR A 479 -15.81 25.55 9.37
CA THR A 479 -15.88 24.56 8.30
C THR A 479 -16.36 23.21 8.84
N TYR A 480 -17.30 22.56 8.15
CA TYR A 480 -17.73 21.19 8.43
C TYR A 480 -17.38 20.26 7.28
N ILE A 481 -16.60 19.22 7.56
CA ILE A 481 -16.19 18.20 6.59
C ILE A 481 -16.83 16.88 6.97
N VAL A 482 -17.64 16.32 6.07
CA VAL A 482 -18.30 15.02 6.28
C VAL A 482 -17.64 13.95 5.44
N HIS A 483 -17.23 12.87 6.10
CA HIS A 483 -16.78 11.63 5.49
C HIS A 483 -18.01 10.82 5.08
N ASN A 484 -18.36 10.87 3.81
CA ASN A 484 -19.51 10.19 3.25
C ASN A 484 -19.07 8.87 2.60
N ASN A 485 -19.05 7.81 3.41
CA ASN A 485 -18.73 6.45 2.98
C ASN A 485 -19.99 5.60 2.72
N GLN A 486 -21.17 6.21 2.89
CA GLN A 486 -22.50 5.62 2.69
C GLN A 486 -22.76 4.39 3.55
N ILE A 487 -22.09 4.28 4.71
CA ILE A 487 -22.23 3.15 5.63
C ILE A 487 -21.73 3.47 7.05
N TYR A 488 -22.39 2.95 8.09
CA TYR A 488 -21.84 3.00 9.44
C TYR A 488 -20.67 2.00 9.58
N GLY A 489 -19.45 2.47 9.28
CA GLY A 489 -18.24 1.64 9.30
C GLY A 489 -17.86 1.14 10.70
N LEU A 490 -17.77 2.06 11.68
CA LEU A 490 -17.28 1.73 13.03
C LEU A 490 -18.17 0.70 13.75
N THR A 491 -19.49 0.78 13.55
CA THR A 491 -20.45 -0.15 14.15
C THR A 491 -20.63 -1.43 13.33
N THR A 492 -19.76 -1.66 12.34
CA THR A 492 -19.63 -2.89 11.54
C THR A 492 -20.60 -3.06 10.36
N GLY A 493 -20.97 -1.98 9.67
CA GLY A 493 -21.56 -2.05 8.33
C GLY A 493 -23.09 -1.98 8.28
N GLN A 494 -23.72 -1.13 9.09
CA GLN A 494 -25.15 -0.80 8.99
C GLN A 494 -25.39 0.26 7.92
N ALA A 495 -26.61 0.30 7.37
CA ALA A 495 -27.01 1.35 6.43
C ALA A 495 -26.95 2.73 7.09
N SER A 496 -26.35 3.70 6.40
CA SER A 496 -26.34 5.11 6.76
C SER A 496 -27.47 5.87 6.06
N PRO A 497 -27.76 7.11 6.48
CA PRO A 497 -28.74 7.96 5.79
C PRO A 497 -28.40 8.19 4.31
N THR A 498 -27.15 8.01 3.88
CA THR A 498 -26.72 8.18 2.49
C THR A 498 -26.49 6.85 1.75
N SER A 499 -26.77 5.70 2.40
CA SER A 499 -26.78 4.39 1.72
C SER A 499 -27.81 4.38 0.59
N GLN A 500 -27.44 3.80 -0.55
CA GLN A 500 -28.32 3.74 -1.71
C GLN A 500 -29.54 2.84 -1.45
N LYS A 501 -30.69 3.23 -2.00
CA LYS A 501 -31.88 2.37 -2.00
C LYS A 501 -31.57 1.02 -2.65
N GLY A 502 -32.01 -0.06 -2.01
CA GLY A 502 -31.71 -1.44 -2.41
C GLY A 502 -30.33 -1.95 -1.98
N MET A 503 -29.44 -1.10 -1.44
CA MET A 503 -28.15 -1.54 -0.89
C MET A 503 -28.38 -2.49 0.28
N LYS A 504 -27.82 -3.70 0.23
CA LYS A 504 -27.93 -4.68 1.31
C LYS A 504 -26.85 -4.42 2.36
N THR A 505 -27.25 -4.30 3.61
CA THR A 505 -26.33 -4.14 4.75
C THR A 505 -26.68 -5.12 5.87
N LYS A 506 -25.89 -5.16 6.96
CA LYS A 506 -26.15 -6.10 8.06
C LYS A 506 -27.54 -5.93 8.69
N THR A 507 -28.02 -4.71 8.80
CA THR A 507 -29.34 -4.39 9.38
C THR A 507 -30.45 -4.26 8.33
N THR A 508 -30.09 -4.17 7.05
CA THR A 508 -31.04 -4.15 5.93
C THR A 508 -30.72 -5.27 4.94
N PRO A 509 -30.88 -6.55 5.34
CA PRO A 509 -30.45 -7.69 4.51
C PRO A 509 -31.25 -7.84 3.21
N TRP A 510 -32.45 -7.25 3.16
CA TRP A 510 -33.30 -7.20 1.96
C TRP A 510 -33.11 -5.93 1.13
N GLY A 511 -32.20 -5.04 1.54
CA GLY A 511 -31.96 -3.75 0.92
C GLY A 511 -32.54 -2.58 1.73
N VAL A 512 -31.88 -1.42 1.66
CA VAL A 512 -32.41 -0.14 2.16
C VAL A 512 -33.69 0.22 1.41
N ILE A 513 -34.73 0.64 2.14
CA ILE A 513 -36.04 0.96 1.55
C ILE A 513 -36.23 2.47 1.36
N GLU A 514 -35.57 3.26 2.18
CA GLU A 514 -35.60 4.73 2.19
C GLU A 514 -34.82 5.31 1.01
N GLU A 515 -35.23 6.50 0.56
CA GLU A 515 -34.41 7.27 -0.36
C GLU A 515 -33.22 7.89 0.39
N PRO A 516 -32.02 7.95 -0.22
CA PRO A 516 -30.86 8.53 0.42
C PRO A 516 -31.06 10.01 0.77
N PHE A 517 -30.50 10.42 1.91
CA PHE A 517 -30.42 11.81 2.30
C PHE A 517 -29.56 12.60 1.31
N ARG A 518 -29.99 13.83 1.01
CA ARG A 518 -29.37 14.71 0.00
C ARG A 518 -28.56 15.81 0.68
N PRO A 519 -27.26 15.61 0.97
CA PRO A 519 -26.51 16.54 1.82
C PRO A 519 -26.32 17.91 1.17
N LEU A 520 -25.92 17.98 -0.11
CA LEU A 520 -25.70 19.25 -0.81
C LEU A 520 -27.00 20.05 -0.99
N VAL A 521 -28.08 19.39 -1.39
CA VAL A 521 -29.42 20.01 -1.54
C VAL A 521 -29.87 20.58 -0.19
N THR A 522 -29.75 19.77 0.86
CA THR A 522 -30.12 20.21 2.22
C THR A 522 -29.25 21.37 2.67
N ALA A 523 -27.97 21.39 2.30
CA ALA A 523 -27.08 22.47 2.69
C ALA A 523 -27.39 23.81 2.03
N ILE A 524 -27.60 23.78 0.71
CA ILE A 524 -27.99 24.96 -0.06
C ILE A 524 -29.34 25.50 0.42
N ASN A 525 -30.30 24.63 0.71
CA ASN A 525 -31.61 25.03 1.23
C ASN A 525 -31.60 25.45 2.70
N GLY A 526 -30.72 24.85 3.51
CA GLY A 526 -30.54 25.15 4.93
C GLY A 526 -29.86 26.50 5.19
N GLY A 527 -29.30 27.11 4.16
CA GLY A 527 -28.73 28.46 4.22
C GLY A 527 -27.21 28.52 4.33
N ALA A 528 -26.51 27.38 4.15
CA ALA A 528 -25.05 27.35 4.10
C ALA A 528 -24.53 28.33 3.04
N THR A 529 -23.45 29.04 3.37
CA THR A 529 -22.89 30.09 2.51
C THR A 529 -21.72 29.60 1.67
N PHE A 530 -21.17 28.43 1.96
CA PHE A 530 -20.26 27.71 1.10
C PHE A 530 -20.61 26.21 1.10
N VAL A 531 -20.83 25.64 -0.09
CA VAL A 531 -21.19 24.23 -0.26
C VAL A 531 -20.32 23.61 -1.35
N ALA A 532 -19.59 22.55 -0.99
CA ALA A 532 -18.72 21.82 -1.90
C ALA A 532 -18.85 20.30 -1.72
N ARG A 533 -18.39 19.56 -2.72
CA ARG A 533 -18.21 18.12 -2.66
C ARG A 533 -16.86 17.70 -3.19
N GLY A 534 -16.18 16.82 -2.47
CA GLY A 534 -14.90 16.25 -2.86
C GLY A 534 -14.91 14.73 -2.91
N PHE A 535 -13.79 14.16 -3.34
CA PHE A 535 -13.55 12.72 -3.38
C PHE A 535 -12.17 12.44 -2.79
N ALA A 536 -12.09 11.50 -1.86
CA ALA A 536 -10.85 11.16 -1.18
C ALA A 536 -9.79 10.58 -2.13
N GLY A 537 -10.20 9.96 -3.26
CA GLY A 537 -9.28 9.48 -4.30
C GLY A 537 -8.77 10.58 -5.25
N ASP A 538 -9.05 11.86 -4.98
CA ASP A 538 -8.37 13.01 -5.60
C ASP A 538 -7.94 14.03 -4.52
N PRO A 539 -6.88 13.71 -3.74
CA PRO A 539 -6.45 14.53 -2.60
C PRO A 539 -6.04 15.95 -2.99
N ALA A 540 -5.47 16.14 -4.19
CA ALA A 540 -5.03 17.44 -4.66
C ALA A 540 -6.23 18.39 -4.90
N HIS A 541 -7.28 17.89 -5.56
CA HIS A 541 -8.52 18.65 -5.72
C HIS A 541 -9.21 18.89 -4.36
N LEU A 542 -9.28 17.87 -3.52
CA LEU A 542 -9.89 17.96 -2.19
C LEU A 542 -9.16 19.00 -1.30
N LYS A 543 -7.83 19.05 -1.33
CA LYS A 543 -7.02 20.07 -0.64
C LYS A 543 -7.45 21.48 -1.04
N GLY A 544 -7.61 21.71 -2.34
CA GLY A 544 -8.07 22.99 -2.88
C GLY A 544 -9.48 23.38 -2.42
N LEU A 545 -10.38 22.41 -2.23
CA LEU A 545 -11.73 22.66 -1.69
C LEU A 545 -11.69 23.00 -0.19
N ILE A 546 -10.91 22.25 0.59
CA ILE A 546 -10.74 22.48 2.02
C ILE A 546 -10.15 23.86 2.27
N ARG A 547 -9.12 24.25 1.50
CA ARG A 547 -8.54 25.59 1.56
C ARG A 547 -9.60 26.68 1.34
N GLN A 548 -10.37 26.58 0.26
CA GLN A 548 -11.43 27.55 -0.05
C GLN A 548 -12.51 27.61 1.03
N ALA A 549 -12.85 26.48 1.66
CA ALA A 549 -13.84 26.42 2.74
C ALA A 549 -13.35 27.10 4.03
N ILE A 550 -12.08 26.92 4.38
CA ILE A 550 -11.48 27.54 5.57
C ILE A 550 -11.29 29.06 5.37
N GLU A 551 -10.95 29.50 4.15
CA GLU A 551 -10.83 30.92 3.82
C GLU A 551 -12.18 31.65 3.81
N HIS A 552 -13.28 30.93 3.52
CA HIS A 552 -14.62 31.48 3.44
C HIS A 552 -15.11 31.99 4.79
N LYS A 553 -15.79 33.14 4.80
CA LYS A 553 -16.33 33.78 6.02
C LYS A 553 -17.78 33.40 6.22
N GLY A 554 -18.01 32.44 7.11
CA GLY A 554 -19.33 31.87 7.38
C GLY A 554 -19.31 30.35 7.41
N PHE A 555 -20.48 29.73 7.41
CA PHE A 555 -20.56 28.29 7.52
C PHE A 555 -20.22 27.62 6.18
N SER A 556 -19.10 26.90 6.17
CA SER A 556 -18.63 26.12 5.04
C SER A 556 -18.92 24.65 5.22
N PHE A 557 -19.47 24.00 4.21
CA PHE A 557 -19.77 22.58 4.23
C PHE A 557 -19.13 21.85 3.04
N ILE A 558 -18.41 20.76 3.34
CA ILE A 558 -17.83 19.86 2.35
C ILE A 558 -18.33 18.43 2.60
N ASP A 559 -19.04 17.87 1.63
CA ASP A 559 -19.36 16.44 1.56
C ASP A 559 -18.23 15.70 0.83
N VAL A 560 -17.55 14.76 1.49
CA VAL A 560 -16.40 14.06 0.90
C VAL A 560 -16.73 12.60 0.70
N PHE A 561 -16.80 12.14 -0.55
CA PHE A 561 -16.90 10.72 -0.81
C PHE A 561 -15.60 10.02 -0.39
N GLN A 562 -15.70 9.14 0.59
CA GLN A 562 -14.58 8.37 1.14
C GLN A 562 -14.99 6.89 1.23
N PRO A 563 -14.72 6.08 0.20
CA PRO A 563 -15.13 4.68 0.15
C PRO A 563 -14.72 3.88 1.38
N CYS A 564 -15.66 3.14 1.98
CA CYS A 564 -15.34 2.18 3.05
C CYS A 564 -15.06 0.81 2.45
N VAL A 565 -13.77 0.51 2.21
CA VAL A 565 -13.33 -0.75 1.59
C VAL A 565 -13.75 -2.00 2.38
N THR A 566 -13.91 -1.88 3.71
CA THR A 566 -14.28 -3.00 4.59
C THR A 566 -15.73 -3.42 4.43
N PHE A 567 -16.67 -2.47 4.47
CA PHE A 567 -18.10 -2.78 4.57
C PHE A 567 -18.94 -2.34 3.36
N ASN A 568 -18.57 -1.25 2.67
CA ASN A 568 -19.29 -0.80 1.48
C ASN A 568 -18.63 -1.37 0.22
N LYS A 569 -19.13 -2.54 -0.22
CA LYS A 569 -18.62 -3.24 -1.42
C LYS A 569 -19.21 -2.71 -2.73
N LEU A 570 -20.19 -1.81 -2.68
CA LEU A 570 -20.84 -1.25 -3.85
C LEU A 570 -20.13 0.04 -4.30
N ASN A 571 -19.98 0.99 -3.38
CA ASN A 571 -19.44 2.32 -3.66
C ASN A 571 -17.94 2.38 -3.40
N THR A 572 -17.17 1.68 -4.25
CA THR A 572 -15.70 1.59 -4.18
C THR A 572 -15.01 2.79 -4.83
N TYR A 573 -13.67 2.90 -4.67
CA TYR A 573 -12.88 3.93 -5.35
C TYR A 573 -13.05 3.91 -6.89
N PRO A 574 -12.88 2.76 -7.59
CA PRO A 574 -13.15 2.69 -9.03
C PRO A 574 -14.59 3.09 -9.40
N TRP A 575 -15.56 2.68 -8.57
CA TRP A 575 -16.97 3.03 -8.80
C TRP A 575 -17.16 4.55 -8.83
N PHE A 576 -16.56 5.28 -7.88
CA PHE A 576 -16.61 6.74 -7.91
C PHE A 576 -15.78 7.33 -9.05
N GLN A 577 -14.55 6.86 -9.29
CA GLN A 577 -13.66 7.39 -10.34
C GLN A 577 -14.30 7.39 -11.74
N GLU A 578 -15.07 6.34 -12.07
CA GLU A 578 -15.79 6.25 -13.34
C GLU A 578 -16.96 7.24 -13.48
N ARG A 579 -17.47 7.75 -12.35
CA ARG A 579 -18.74 8.50 -12.27
C ARG A 579 -18.54 9.97 -11.92
N ILE A 580 -17.44 10.31 -11.25
CA ILE A 580 -17.18 11.69 -10.83
C ILE A 580 -16.71 12.57 -11.98
N TYR A 581 -17.10 13.84 -11.95
CA TYR A 581 -16.51 14.86 -12.81
C TYR A 581 -16.43 16.20 -12.09
N LYS A 582 -15.42 17.01 -12.44
CA LYS A 582 -15.21 18.32 -11.81
C LYS A 582 -16.15 19.36 -12.44
N LEU A 583 -16.83 20.15 -11.61
CA LEU A 583 -17.56 21.32 -12.05
C LEU A 583 -16.58 22.32 -12.67
N GLY A 584 -16.80 22.68 -13.94
CA GLY A 584 -15.95 23.63 -14.68
C GLY A 584 -16.25 25.10 -14.37
N ASP A 585 -15.44 25.99 -14.94
CA ASP A 585 -15.52 27.44 -14.71
C ASP A 585 -16.84 28.10 -15.18
N GLY A 586 -17.60 27.41 -16.03
CA GLY A 586 -18.93 27.85 -16.48
C GLY A 586 -20.05 27.68 -15.44
N HIS A 587 -19.79 27.09 -14.27
CA HIS A 587 -20.77 26.95 -13.19
C HIS A 587 -20.82 28.22 -12.33
N ASP A 588 -21.94 28.95 -12.34
CA ASP A 588 -22.15 30.11 -11.47
C ASP A 588 -22.37 29.66 -10.02
N LYS A 589 -21.38 29.93 -9.17
CA LYS A 589 -21.38 29.58 -7.75
C LYS A 589 -22.31 30.50 -6.92
N GLY A 590 -22.70 31.66 -7.45
CA GLY A 590 -23.64 32.58 -6.80
C GLY A 590 -25.12 32.27 -7.09
N ASP A 591 -25.40 31.50 -8.15
CA ASP A 591 -26.77 31.10 -8.48
C ASP A 591 -27.20 29.86 -7.69
N ARG A 592 -28.07 30.09 -6.71
CA ARG A 592 -28.66 29.04 -5.87
C ARG A 592 -29.39 27.97 -6.68
N TRP A 593 -30.10 28.33 -7.75
CA TRP A 593 -30.87 27.38 -8.55
C TRP A 593 -29.97 26.54 -9.45
N ALA A 594 -28.93 27.15 -10.04
CA ALA A 594 -27.89 26.40 -10.76
C ALA A 594 -27.18 25.40 -9.83
N ALA A 595 -26.84 25.82 -8.61
CA ALA A 595 -26.25 24.96 -7.59
C ALA A 595 -27.16 23.78 -7.21
N LEU A 596 -28.45 24.03 -6.98
CA LEU A 596 -29.44 22.98 -6.67
C LEU A 596 -29.58 21.98 -7.83
N LYS A 597 -29.65 22.47 -9.08
CA LYS A 597 -29.72 21.61 -10.26
C LYS A 597 -28.52 20.67 -10.34
N LYS A 598 -27.31 21.17 -10.10
CA LYS A 598 -26.11 20.33 -10.05
C LYS A 598 -26.10 19.39 -8.86
N ALA A 599 -26.59 19.80 -7.70
CA ALA A 599 -26.70 18.95 -6.52
C ALA A 599 -27.64 17.74 -6.74
N TYR A 600 -28.72 17.90 -7.51
CA TYR A 600 -29.67 16.83 -7.84
C TYR A 600 -29.17 15.84 -8.91
N GLU A 601 -28.22 16.24 -9.76
CA GLU A 601 -27.78 15.47 -10.93
C GLU A 601 -27.29 14.06 -10.57
N GLY A 602 -26.62 13.92 -9.43
CA GLY A 602 -26.17 12.62 -8.93
C GLY A 602 -27.32 11.64 -8.72
N GLU A 603 -28.49 12.08 -8.28
CA GLU A 603 -29.62 11.19 -8.02
C GLU A 603 -30.51 11.03 -9.25
N GLU A 604 -30.73 12.10 -10.02
CA GLU A 604 -31.47 12.05 -11.28
C GLU A 604 -30.83 11.10 -12.30
N THR A 605 -29.52 10.87 -12.19
CA THR A 605 -28.77 9.97 -13.08
C THR A 605 -28.49 8.60 -12.47
N GLU A 606 -29.09 8.24 -11.33
CA GLU A 606 -28.76 7.00 -10.59
C GLU A 606 -27.25 6.88 -10.31
N TYR A 607 -26.63 8.01 -9.94
CA TYR A 607 -25.20 8.21 -9.72
C TYR A 607 -24.31 7.92 -10.93
N LYS A 608 -24.85 7.84 -12.16
CA LYS A 608 -24.02 7.72 -13.37
C LYS A 608 -23.13 8.95 -13.61
N LYS A 609 -23.54 10.12 -13.11
CA LYS A 609 -22.74 11.35 -13.14
C LYS A 609 -22.77 12.03 -11.79
N VAL A 610 -21.60 12.19 -11.18
CA VAL A 610 -21.45 12.72 -9.83
C VAL A 610 -20.58 13.98 -9.86
N PRO A 611 -21.17 15.19 -9.83
CA PRO A 611 -20.38 16.40 -9.82
C PRO A 611 -19.59 16.55 -8.50
N ILE A 612 -18.33 16.99 -8.62
CA ILE A 612 -17.47 17.40 -7.51
C ILE A 612 -16.94 18.82 -7.76
N GLY A 613 -16.63 19.57 -6.70
CA GLY A 613 -16.20 20.96 -6.77
C GLY A 613 -17.00 21.86 -5.82
N VAL A 614 -16.91 23.18 -6.02
CA VAL A 614 -17.72 24.17 -5.29
C VAL A 614 -19.05 24.37 -6.00
N PHE A 615 -20.15 24.06 -5.32
CA PHE A 615 -21.52 24.16 -5.86
C PHE A 615 -22.11 25.54 -5.62
N TYR A 616 -21.91 26.08 -4.43
CA TYR A 616 -22.52 27.33 -4.02
C TYR A 616 -21.57 28.13 -3.12
N LYS A 617 -21.52 29.44 -3.34
CA LYS A 617 -20.81 30.40 -2.51
C LYS A 617 -21.60 31.72 -2.48
N ALA A 618 -21.87 32.22 -1.28
CA ALA A 618 -22.53 33.50 -1.06
C ALA A 618 -21.93 34.21 0.16
N ASP A 619 -21.99 35.53 0.17
CA ASP A 619 -21.54 36.33 1.31
C ASP A 619 -22.75 36.76 2.15
N LYS A 620 -22.69 36.52 3.47
CA LYS A 620 -23.74 36.89 4.44
C LYS A 620 -23.12 37.18 5.80
N PRO A 621 -23.74 38.05 6.62
CA PRO A 621 -23.27 38.31 7.98
C PRO A 621 -23.10 37.03 8.80
N ARG A 622 -21.99 36.92 9.52
CA ARG A 622 -21.72 35.79 10.42
C ARG A 622 -22.53 35.93 11.70
N TYR A 623 -22.81 34.83 12.38
CA TYR A 623 -23.61 34.89 13.62
C TYR A 623 -22.96 35.78 14.68
N GLU A 624 -21.67 35.54 14.93
CA GLU A 624 -20.90 36.18 15.98
C GLU A 624 -20.68 37.68 15.74
N GLU A 625 -20.68 38.15 14.50
CA GLU A 625 -20.57 39.57 14.16
C GLU A 625 -21.83 40.36 14.51
N GLN A 626 -22.97 39.68 14.60
CA GLN A 626 -24.26 40.28 14.87
C GLN A 626 -24.57 40.34 16.38
N LEU A 627 -23.70 39.79 17.23
CA LEU A 627 -23.84 39.83 18.68
C LEU A 627 -23.13 41.06 19.26
N PRO A 628 -23.86 42.01 19.88
CA PRO A 628 -23.24 43.18 20.50
C PRO A 628 -22.17 42.84 21.54
N GLN A 629 -22.33 41.70 22.23
CA GLN A 629 -21.43 41.21 23.26
C GLN A 629 -20.05 40.80 22.72
N LEU A 630 -19.94 40.55 21.41
CA LEU A 630 -18.70 40.08 20.77
C LEU A 630 -18.04 41.16 19.89
N LYS A 631 -18.58 42.40 19.90
CA LYS A 631 -18.17 43.47 18.98
C LYS A 631 -16.70 43.84 19.10
N ASP A 632 -16.18 43.93 20.32
CA ASP A 632 -14.83 44.45 20.57
C ASP A 632 -13.77 43.35 20.66
N LYS A 633 -14.05 42.27 21.40
CA LYS A 633 -13.13 41.14 21.57
C LYS A 633 -13.88 39.85 21.96
N PRO A 634 -13.30 38.67 21.66
CA PRO A 634 -13.92 37.39 22.00
C PRO A 634 -14.13 37.21 23.51
N LEU A 635 -15.15 36.45 23.92
CA LEU A 635 -15.50 36.20 25.32
C LEU A 635 -14.30 35.72 26.14
N ALA A 636 -13.53 34.78 25.59
CA ALA A 636 -12.33 34.23 26.24
C ALA A 636 -11.22 35.27 26.52
N LYS A 637 -11.32 36.49 25.98
CA LYS A 637 -10.39 37.60 26.18
C LYS A 637 -11.02 38.78 26.94
N GLN A 638 -12.27 38.66 27.39
CA GLN A 638 -12.94 39.68 28.21
C GLN A 638 -12.51 39.53 29.67
N ASP A 639 -12.27 40.65 30.35
CA ASP A 639 -11.96 40.65 31.79
C ASP A 639 -13.28 40.63 32.56
N ILE A 640 -13.37 39.72 33.53
CA ILE A 640 -14.56 39.52 34.35
C ILE A 640 -14.40 40.10 35.76
N LYS A 641 -13.22 40.64 36.11
CA LYS A 641 -12.92 41.09 37.48
C LYS A 641 -13.84 42.19 37.99
N ASP A 642 -14.24 43.10 37.11
CA ASP A 642 -15.04 44.29 37.44
C ASP A 642 -16.47 44.23 36.89
N VAL A 643 -16.97 43.04 36.56
CA VAL A 643 -18.33 42.86 36.05
C VAL A 643 -19.32 42.83 37.22
N ASP A 644 -20.08 43.91 37.38
CA ASP A 644 -21.18 43.99 38.34
C ASP A 644 -22.44 43.32 37.76
N ILE A 645 -22.88 42.23 38.41
CA ILE A 645 -24.09 41.48 38.04
C ILE A 645 -25.23 41.70 39.04
N SER A 646 -25.07 42.60 40.02
CA SER A 646 -26.05 42.85 41.09
C SER A 646 -27.42 43.17 40.51
N MET A 647 -27.49 44.03 39.48
CA MET A 647 -28.75 44.34 38.80
C MET A 647 -29.43 43.12 38.17
N ALA A 648 -28.66 42.25 37.50
CA ALA A 648 -29.23 41.05 36.88
C ALA A 648 -29.68 40.02 37.92
N TYR A 649 -29.03 40.01 39.09
CA TYR A 649 -29.41 39.17 40.22
C TYR A 649 -30.71 39.69 40.88
N GLU A 650 -30.84 41.00 41.06
CA GLU A 650 -32.06 41.66 41.56
C GLU A 650 -33.26 41.48 40.62
N GLU A 651 -33.05 41.37 39.30
CA GLU A 651 -34.13 41.08 38.33
C GLU A 651 -34.59 39.61 38.32
N LEU A 652 -33.81 38.69 38.91
CA LEU A 652 -34.11 37.25 38.98
C LEU A 652 -34.78 36.84 40.29
N GLU A 653 -34.68 37.66 41.35
CA GLU A 653 -35.46 37.53 42.60
C GLU A 653 -36.85 38.19 42.47
#